data_AF-A0A7J6MGK1-F1
#
_entry.id   AF-A0A7J6MGK1-F1
#
_cell.length_a   1.000
_cell.length_b   1.000
_cell.length_c   1.000
_cell.angle_alpha   90.00
_cell.angle_beta   90.00
_cell.angle_gamma   90.00
#
_symmetry.space_group_name_H-M   'P 1'
#
loop_
_entity.id
_entity.type
_entity.pdbx_description
1 polymer ?
#
loop_
_entity_poly.entity_id
_entity_poly.type
_entity_poly.pdbx_seq_one_letter_code
_entity_poly.pdbx_strand_id
1 'polypeptide(L)'
;MFSTFNGESEELPNDNYDRPLSARPDARPPYVIVVHSCKGGVGKSTVAFNLSLALAESGLDVGLVDADVMGPSLPAFVKPEEGHVYFSKNEKWAQPIRYPTTAGSLRCQSFGWLDVHKVAKQGAGLSAQSAKEVVAMMLTQTDYGNVKYLVVDCPPGTGDIPNLLLGGGVHPSCAVVVTMPHKLSLMDTKLGVDKIRRDGVTIGAIVENMAYLECPDCSRVIHPFGEADPRAALGLGAGEVPVVELPIEATLSTSFTAPRDSPTGRRFTELAKIVEAACDASGAPRGVKGIYDRLPMVIQDWGRGAPDTMLRYSEVAGRPYTVTYDSRAFKINGERTLLLGGSIHYPRLAVEEWDPMLEEMAQDGLNHLQLYVFWNFHEPEPPRFDDVDRRFVHNYDFSGRADLVRFIRAAGEKDLFVNLRIGPYVCAEWAFGGLPLWLRDVPGMCFRSICGYDGSPGECKPWEDGDFSGCDPWREYMADFVMAIGRLVKDAKLTAAQGGPVIMAQLENEYGDDTEAGRAYIDWVGELSFGLGLDVPWVMCNGMSANGTINVYNGDDGAEEYKARHDERWPDEPLGWTENEGWFDTWAGSFENSQRSAEEMAYVVARWVAVGGSHHNYYMWYGGNHVGQWGAASLTNAYADGVNFRADGLPNEPKRSHLRRLNVVLGELNGELMEVEDRHTVRPVKLEHDAEVFEWTSRLAFLHRPACGEGGAEKVSYKQATYTIKCREVLVVDPSTAIVRFASASVGQPPELITKVLANLTMEQWSMRREIARHGMAVVNATKPIDHLSISDLDTDYVTYKTTVATDGANGNVSLEIDSRVSQVFHVSTDGGSILTATVMNLEKGNTQWKATVPLPGLESNRSYDLWILSESLGVENGMLSGAPAKTEPSLQKGIVGDVRLNNQSIKEGDWSMVKGLDGEVNNSLMTSDTPCCNSLGPAWFMAGFTIDSVGSPGTRSISLTLPQGLPDQAGGHIWLNGVNIGRWRAVGYRQATYRLPPGVLVSGENTLAIFSATGHWVTAQGSPPAVVEKFYRREEVLSTEVML
;
A
#
# COMPACT_ATOMS: atom_id res chain seq x y z
N MET A 1 -8.43 -30.95 -40.26
CA MET A 1 -9.28 -31.49 -41.34
C MET A 1 -10.64 -30.83 -41.15
N PHE A 2 -11.14 -30.11 -42.16
CA PHE A 2 -12.18 -29.07 -42.03
C PHE A 2 -11.77 -27.87 -41.14
N SER A 3 -12.22 -26.64 -41.39
CA SER A 3 -12.40 -25.98 -42.70
C SER A 3 -12.50 -24.46 -42.48
N THR A 4 -11.88 -23.67 -43.35
CA THR A 4 -12.10 -22.22 -43.43
C THR A 4 -13.54 -21.88 -43.77
N PHE A 5 -14.12 -20.89 -43.09
CA PHE A 5 -15.26 -20.13 -43.58
C PHE A 5 -14.90 -18.65 -43.61
N ASN A 6 -14.58 -18.14 -44.81
CA ASN A 6 -14.72 -16.72 -45.07
C ASN A 6 -16.22 -16.48 -45.31
N GLY A 7 -16.88 -15.80 -44.39
CA GLY A 7 -18.18 -15.18 -44.61
C GLY A 7 -17.98 -13.74 -45.06
N GLU A 8 -18.79 -13.28 -46.01
CA GLU A 8 -18.72 -11.92 -46.52
C GLU A 8 -19.17 -10.91 -45.45
N SER A 9 -18.66 -9.68 -45.52
CA SER A 9 -19.08 -8.59 -44.63
C SER A 9 -20.45 -8.06 -45.06
N GLU A 10 -21.53 -8.66 -44.53
CA GLU A 10 -22.83 -7.98 -44.51
C GLU A 10 -22.72 -6.71 -43.65
N GLU A 11 -23.11 -5.57 -44.21
CA GLU A 11 -23.24 -4.32 -43.48
C GLU A 11 -24.36 -4.46 -42.44
N LEU A 12 -24.01 -4.61 -41.16
CA LEU A 12 -25.01 -4.54 -40.08
C LEU A 12 -25.62 -3.12 -40.05
N PRO A 13 -26.93 -2.96 -40.29
CA PRO A 13 -27.53 -1.66 -40.50
C PRO A 13 -27.71 -0.88 -39.19
N ASN A 14 -27.43 0.42 -39.26
CA ASN A 14 -27.82 1.54 -38.39
C ASN A 14 -28.45 1.25 -37.01
N ASP A 15 -27.88 1.88 -35.98
CA ASP A 15 -28.43 2.11 -34.64
C ASP A 15 -29.98 2.06 -34.56
N ASN A 16 -30.57 1.03 -33.91
CA ASN A 16 -31.88 1.04 -33.21
C ASN A 16 -32.38 -0.34 -32.70
N TYR A 17 -31.51 -1.34 -32.44
CA TYR A 17 -31.94 -2.62 -31.85
C TYR A 17 -31.17 -2.99 -30.57
N ASP A 18 -31.93 -3.16 -29.48
CA ASP A 18 -31.45 -3.54 -28.15
C ASP A 18 -30.90 -4.97 -28.10
N ARG A 19 -29.98 -5.24 -27.16
CA ARG A 19 -29.36 -6.56 -26.96
C ARG A 19 -30.34 -7.57 -26.31
N PRO A 20 -30.26 -8.87 -26.65
CA PRO A 20 -30.94 -9.92 -25.90
C PRO A 20 -30.26 -10.16 -24.55
N LEU A 21 -31.04 -10.58 -23.55
CA LEU A 21 -30.54 -10.83 -22.19
C LEU A 21 -30.08 -12.28 -22.01
N SER A 22 -29.13 -12.68 -22.85
CA SER A 22 -28.59 -14.03 -22.83
C SER A 22 -27.18 -14.10 -23.41
N ALA A 23 -26.41 -15.09 -22.94
CA ALA A 23 -25.14 -15.49 -23.54
C ALA A 23 -25.26 -16.04 -24.98
N ARG A 24 -26.49 -16.22 -25.49
CA ARG A 24 -26.82 -16.79 -26.80
C ARG A 24 -26.99 -15.71 -27.89
N PRO A 25 -26.22 -15.73 -28.99
CA PRO A 25 -26.37 -14.77 -30.09
C PRO A 25 -27.71 -14.81 -30.82
N ASP A 26 -28.46 -15.92 -30.73
CA ASP A 26 -29.77 -16.12 -31.39
C ASP A 26 -30.98 -15.76 -30.50
N ALA A 27 -30.75 -15.40 -29.23
CA ALA A 27 -31.81 -14.99 -28.32
C ALA A 27 -32.48 -13.68 -28.76
N ARG A 28 -33.75 -13.48 -28.38
CA ARG A 28 -34.53 -12.28 -28.72
C ARG A 28 -34.69 -11.37 -27.50
N PRO A 29 -34.66 -10.04 -27.65
CA PRO A 29 -34.97 -9.12 -26.56
C PRO A 29 -36.39 -9.36 -25.99
N PRO A 30 -36.55 -9.48 -24.66
CA PRO A 30 -37.83 -9.77 -24.03
C PRO A 30 -38.74 -8.54 -23.94
N TYR A 31 -40.05 -8.78 -23.86
CA TYR A 31 -40.97 -7.76 -23.38
C TYR A 31 -40.72 -7.49 -21.89
N VAL A 32 -40.53 -6.24 -21.47
CA VAL A 32 -40.23 -5.88 -20.07
C VAL A 32 -41.51 -5.41 -19.37
N ILE A 33 -41.84 -6.07 -18.26
CA ILE A 33 -43.01 -5.80 -17.42
C ILE A 33 -42.52 -5.17 -16.10
N VAL A 34 -42.84 -3.91 -15.87
CA VAL A 34 -42.39 -3.18 -14.67
C VAL A 34 -43.50 -3.16 -13.61
N VAL A 35 -43.28 -3.80 -12.46
CA VAL A 35 -44.26 -3.88 -11.36
C VAL A 35 -43.99 -2.78 -10.34
N HIS A 36 -44.96 -1.87 -10.18
CA HIS A 36 -44.74 -0.58 -9.51
C HIS A 36 -45.88 -0.24 -8.54
N SER A 37 -45.57 0.38 -7.40
CA SER A 37 -46.59 0.80 -6.42
C SER A 37 -46.45 2.21 -5.85
N CYS A 38 -45.24 2.80 -5.92
CA CYS A 38 -44.78 3.95 -5.11
C CYS A 38 -44.82 3.76 -3.58
N LYS A 39 -45.63 2.85 -3.04
CA LYS A 39 -45.77 2.60 -1.61
C LYS A 39 -45.23 1.22 -1.21
N GLY A 40 -44.49 1.15 -0.12
CA GLY A 40 -44.12 -0.11 0.53
C GLY A 40 -45.33 -0.81 1.15
N GLY A 41 -45.24 -2.13 1.34
CA GLY A 41 -46.25 -2.92 2.05
C GLY A 41 -47.53 -3.29 1.28
N VAL A 42 -47.74 -2.80 0.04
CA VAL A 42 -48.95 -3.13 -0.74
C VAL A 42 -48.95 -4.55 -1.36
N GLY A 43 -47.95 -5.39 -1.06
CA GLY A 43 -47.78 -6.73 -1.64
C GLY A 43 -47.24 -6.76 -3.08
N LYS A 44 -46.70 -5.64 -3.57
CA LYS A 44 -46.02 -5.47 -4.87
C LYS A 44 -45.16 -6.69 -5.29
N SER A 45 -44.21 -7.09 -4.45
CA SER A 45 -43.30 -8.22 -4.73
C SER A 45 -44.04 -9.57 -4.84
N THR A 46 -45.06 -9.78 -4.01
CA THR A 46 -45.94 -10.97 -4.10
C THR A 46 -46.70 -10.98 -5.43
N VAL A 47 -47.16 -9.82 -5.91
CA VAL A 47 -47.79 -9.69 -7.24
C VAL A 47 -46.79 -9.95 -8.36
N ALA A 48 -45.57 -9.39 -8.29
CA ALA A 48 -44.52 -9.63 -9.29
C ALA A 48 -44.15 -11.12 -9.38
N PHE A 49 -43.98 -11.79 -8.24
CA PHE A 49 -43.66 -13.22 -8.20
C PHE A 49 -44.79 -14.08 -8.78
N ASN A 50 -46.03 -13.88 -8.34
CA ASN A 50 -47.16 -14.71 -8.79
C ASN A 50 -47.59 -14.41 -10.22
N LEU A 51 -47.39 -13.19 -10.73
CA LEU A 51 -47.52 -12.87 -12.15
C LEU A 51 -46.49 -13.64 -12.99
N SER A 52 -45.22 -13.63 -12.56
CA SER A 52 -44.14 -14.38 -13.24
C SER A 52 -44.43 -15.88 -13.25
N LEU A 53 -44.91 -16.42 -12.13
CA LEU A 53 -45.33 -17.81 -12.00
C LEU A 53 -46.53 -18.14 -12.90
N ALA A 54 -47.57 -17.30 -12.96
CA ALA A 54 -48.75 -17.53 -13.81
C ALA A 54 -48.44 -17.46 -15.32
N LEU A 55 -47.48 -16.62 -15.72
CA LEU A 55 -46.93 -16.58 -17.08
C LEU A 55 -46.16 -17.89 -17.38
N ALA A 56 -45.25 -18.32 -16.51
CA ALA A 56 -44.50 -19.56 -16.71
C ALA A 56 -45.39 -20.83 -16.70
N GLU A 57 -46.39 -20.88 -15.82
CA GLU A 57 -47.44 -21.92 -15.78
C GLU A 57 -48.32 -21.94 -17.05
N SER A 58 -48.32 -20.86 -17.84
CA SER A 58 -48.98 -20.79 -19.16
C SER A 58 -48.09 -21.31 -20.30
N GLY A 59 -46.90 -21.85 -20.02
CA GLY A 59 -45.99 -22.46 -21.00
C GLY A 59 -44.91 -21.52 -21.54
N LEU A 60 -44.61 -20.44 -20.81
CA LEU A 60 -43.70 -19.38 -21.25
C LEU A 60 -42.35 -19.45 -20.52
N ASP A 61 -41.28 -19.02 -21.19
CA ASP A 61 -40.01 -18.70 -20.53
C ASP A 61 -40.06 -17.27 -19.98
N VAL A 62 -39.86 -17.11 -18.68
CA VAL A 62 -40.01 -15.86 -17.94
C VAL A 62 -38.78 -15.59 -17.06
N GLY A 63 -38.23 -14.38 -17.15
CA GLY A 63 -37.26 -13.85 -16.19
C GLY A 63 -37.95 -13.00 -15.12
N LEU A 64 -37.45 -13.02 -13.89
CA LEU A 64 -37.88 -12.15 -12.79
C LEU A 64 -36.66 -11.52 -12.11
N VAL A 65 -36.66 -10.19 -12.00
CA VAL A 65 -35.59 -9.41 -11.37
C VAL A 65 -36.13 -8.65 -10.16
N ASP A 66 -35.52 -8.88 -9.01
CA ASP A 66 -35.75 -8.13 -7.78
C ASP A 66 -34.89 -6.85 -7.81
N ALA A 67 -35.50 -5.71 -8.09
CA ALA A 67 -34.81 -4.42 -8.09
C ALA A 67 -34.94 -3.67 -6.75
N ASP A 68 -35.61 -4.27 -5.77
CA ASP A 68 -35.78 -3.73 -4.41
C ASP A 68 -34.62 -4.20 -3.51
N VAL A 69 -33.38 -3.85 -3.89
CA VAL A 69 -32.13 -4.42 -3.32
C VAL A 69 -31.93 -4.21 -1.82
N MET A 70 -32.73 -3.34 -1.19
CA MET A 70 -32.76 -3.11 0.26
C MET A 70 -33.87 -3.90 0.98
N GLY A 71 -34.74 -4.56 0.23
CA GLY A 71 -35.84 -5.38 0.72
C GLY A 71 -35.49 -6.88 0.76
N PRO A 72 -35.98 -7.64 1.76
CA PRO A 72 -35.74 -9.08 1.87
C PRO A 72 -36.64 -9.93 0.94
N SER A 73 -37.21 -9.33 -0.11
CA SER A 73 -38.46 -9.78 -0.72
C SER A 73 -38.35 -11.09 -1.51
N LEU A 74 -37.65 -11.10 -2.65
CA LEU A 74 -37.55 -12.33 -3.45
C LEU A 74 -36.77 -13.47 -2.74
N PRO A 75 -35.71 -13.19 -1.93
CA PRO A 75 -35.05 -14.21 -1.12
C PRO A 75 -35.90 -14.86 -0.02
N ALA A 76 -36.99 -14.20 0.42
CA ALA A 76 -37.96 -14.82 1.31
C ALA A 76 -38.89 -15.81 0.57
N PHE A 77 -39.14 -15.59 -0.72
CA PHE A 77 -40.05 -16.40 -1.54
C PHE A 77 -39.36 -17.63 -2.15
N VAL A 78 -38.12 -17.48 -2.64
CA VAL A 78 -37.35 -18.57 -3.26
C VAL A 78 -36.10 -18.89 -2.45
N LYS A 79 -36.02 -20.13 -1.97
CA LYS A 79 -34.84 -20.71 -1.33
C LYS A 79 -34.26 -21.76 -2.27
N PRO A 80 -33.06 -21.54 -2.84
CA PRO A 80 -32.43 -22.55 -3.70
C PRO A 80 -31.95 -23.76 -2.88
N GLU A 81 -31.90 -24.93 -3.52
CA GLU A 81 -31.39 -26.17 -2.91
C GLU A 81 -29.85 -26.14 -2.79
N GLU A 82 -29.17 -25.58 -3.80
CA GLU A 82 -27.75 -25.24 -3.72
C GLU A 82 -27.60 -23.79 -3.25
N GLY A 83 -26.83 -23.57 -2.18
CA GLY A 83 -26.65 -22.25 -1.61
C GLY A 83 -25.90 -21.30 -2.56
N HIS A 84 -26.56 -20.16 -2.83
CA HIS A 84 -26.04 -18.93 -3.44
C HIS A 84 -25.93 -18.88 -4.97
N VAL A 85 -26.13 -17.68 -5.53
CA VAL A 85 -25.80 -17.37 -6.92
C VAL A 85 -24.31 -17.06 -6.99
N TYR A 86 -23.60 -17.70 -7.93
CA TYR A 86 -22.18 -17.46 -8.16
C TYR A 86 -21.97 -16.69 -9.46
N PHE A 87 -21.22 -15.60 -9.38
CA PHE A 87 -20.46 -15.12 -10.52
C PHE A 87 -19.28 -16.09 -10.72
N SER A 88 -19.37 -16.94 -11.74
CA SER A 88 -18.31 -17.91 -12.06
C SER A 88 -17.07 -17.19 -12.57
N LYS A 89 -15.87 -17.56 -12.07
CA LYS A 89 -14.59 -16.98 -12.51
C LYS A 89 -14.33 -17.07 -14.02
N ASN A 90 -15.03 -17.95 -14.72
CA ASN A 90 -14.81 -18.24 -16.15
C ASN A 90 -15.99 -17.87 -17.07
N GLU A 91 -17.09 -17.30 -16.55
CA GLU A 91 -18.29 -16.99 -17.36
C GLU A 91 -18.61 -15.48 -17.35
N LYS A 92 -18.82 -14.90 -18.54
CA LYS A 92 -19.16 -13.47 -18.72
C LYS A 92 -20.59 -13.10 -18.29
N TRP A 93 -21.33 -14.01 -17.66
CA TRP A 93 -22.74 -13.88 -17.31
C TRP A 93 -23.03 -14.59 -15.98
N ALA A 94 -23.84 -13.97 -15.13
CA ALA A 94 -24.41 -14.63 -13.96
C ALA A 94 -25.50 -15.64 -14.37
N GLN A 95 -25.61 -16.75 -13.62
CA GLN A 95 -26.63 -17.77 -13.82
C GLN A 95 -27.81 -17.53 -12.84
N PRO A 96 -29.04 -17.23 -13.32
CA PRO A 96 -30.18 -16.97 -12.45
C PRO A 96 -30.76 -18.25 -11.84
N ILE A 97 -31.35 -18.13 -10.64
CA ILE A 97 -31.98 -19.25 -9.94
C ILE A 97 -33.22 -19.71 -10.71
N ARG A 98 -33.32 -21.01 -10.99
CA ARG A 98 -34.51 -21.60 -11.63
C ARG A 98 -35.55 -21.94 -10.57
N TYR A 99 -36.76 -21.38 -10.69
CA TYR A 99 -37.89 -21.76 -9.85
C TYR A 99 -38.68 -22.91 -10.52
N PRO A 100 -39.11 -23.95 -9.78
CA PRO A 100 -39.86 -25.06 -10.35
C PRO A 100 -41.24 -24.66 -10.92
N THR A 101 -41.52 -25.05 -12.16
CA THR A 101 -42.76 -24.76 -12.90
C THR A 101 -43.19 -25.99 -13.72
N THR A 102 -44.49 -26.14 -13.97
CA THR A 102 -45.06 -27.36 -14.59
C THR A 102 -45.09 -27.35 -16.12
N ALA A 103 -44.91 -26.19 -16.75
CA ALA A 103 -45.09 -26.01 -18.20
C ALA A 103 -43.94 -25.23 -18.87
N GLY A 104 -43.79 -23.94 -18.55
CA GLY A 104 -42.68 -23.09 -19.00
C GLY A 104 -41.51 -23.12 -18.02
N SER A 105 -40.71 -22.05 -17.98
CA SER A 105 -39.65 -21.90 -16.97
C SER A 105 -39.57 -20.49 -16.39
N LEU A 106 -39.26 -20.41 -15.10
CA LEU A 106 -39.09 -19.16 -14.35
C LEU A 106 -37.64 -19.03 -13.87
N ARG A 107 -36.97 -17.93 -14.23
CA ARG A 107 -35.56 -17.64 -13.94
C ARG A 107 -35.46 -16.35 -13.12
N CYS A 108 -35.11 -16.47 -11.85
CA CYS A 108 -35.14 -15.41 -10.87
C CYS A 108 -33.73 -14.88 -10.56
N GLN A 109 -33.59 -13.57 -10.37
CA GLN A 109 -32.38 -12.92 -9.89
C GLN A 109 -32.70 -11.90 -8.78
N SER A 110 -31.93 -11.93 -7.69
CA SER A 110 -31.98 -10.98 -6.58
C SER A 110 -30.60 -10.84 -5.96
N PHE A 111 -30.26 -9.64 -5.52
CA PHE A 111 -29.00 -9.34 -4.81
C PHE A 111 -28.86 -10.16 -3.51
N GLY A 112 -29.98 -10.43 -2.82
CA GLY A 112 -29.98 -11.14 -1.53
C GLY A 112 -29.66 -12.63 -1.57
N TRP A 113 -29.26 -13.18 -2.72
CA TRP A 113 -28.70 -14.54 -2.84
C TRP A 113 -27.17 -14.58 -3.02
N LEU A 114 -26.52 -13.42 -3.13
CA LEU A 114 -25.06 -13.34 -3.25
C LEU A 114 -24.42 -13.52 -1.88
N ASP A 115 -23.60 -14.56 -1.71
CA ASP A 115 -22.79 -14.75 -0.51
C ASP A 115 -21.59 -13.79 -0.53
N VAL A 116 -21.81 -12.55 -0.08
CA VAL A 116 -20.76 -11.53 0.03
C VAL A 116 -19.52 -11.99 0.82
N HIS A 117 -19.62 -12.97 1.73
CA HIS A 117 -18.45 -13.49 2.44
C HIS A 117 -17.64 -14.51 1.60
N LYS A 118 -18.30 -15.33 0.78
CA LYS A 118 -17.66 -16.31 -0.10
C LYS A 118 -17.20 -15.69 -1.42
N VAL A 119 -17.96 -14.73 -1.94
CA VAL A 119 -17.61 -13.81 -3.03
C VAL A 119 -16.36 -13.00 -2.67
N ALA A 120 -16.31 -12.35 -1.50
CA ALA A 120 -15.12 -11.63 -1.04
C ALA A 120 -13.91 -12.57 -0.82
N LYS A 121 -14.13 -13.83 -0.41
CA LYS A 121 -13.07 -14.86 -0.37
C LYS A 121 -12.62 -15.37 -1.74
N GLN A 122 -13.40 -15.12 -2.81
CA GLN A 122 -13.11 -15.56 -4.18
C GLN A 122 -12.60 -14.43 -5.10
N GLY A 123 -12.67 -13.17 -4.66
CA GLY A 123 -12.07 -12.00 -5.31
C GLY A 123 -13.02 -11.13 -6.14
N ALA A 124 -14.30 -11.50 -6.28
CA ALA A 124 -15.25 -10.71 -7.07
C ALA A 124 -15.68 -9.44 -6.30
N GLY A 125 -15.28 -8.26 -6.81
CA GLY A 125 -15.38 -6.94 -6.17
C GLY A 125 -16.77 -6.33 -6.08
N LEU A 126 -17.73 -7.04 -5.50
CA LEU A 126 -19.13 -6.60 -5.32
C LEU A 126 -19.35 -5.51 -4.27
N SER A 127 -18.29 -5.07 -3.58
CA SER A 127 -18.34 -4.18 -2.41
C SER A 127 -18.54 -2.69 -2.71
N ALA A 128 -18.42 -2.28 -3.98
CA ALA A 128 -18.29 -0.87 -4.38
C ALA A 128 -19.46 -0.34 -5.23
N GLN A 129 -20.46 -1.17 -5.53
CA GLN A 129 -21.57 -0.83 -6.45
C GLN A 129 -22.69 -0.07 -5.73
N SER A 130 -23.17 1.03 -6.32
CA SER A 130 -24.41 1.66 -5.87
C SER A 130 -25.62 0.75 -6.13
N ALA A 131 -26.70 0.92 -5.35
CA ALA A 131 -27.95 0.18 -5.54
C ALA A 131 -28.52 0.25 -6.97
N LYS A 132 -28.22 1.33 -7.71
CA LYS A 132 -28.61 1.52 -9.11
C LYS A 132 -27.76 0.68 -10.08
N GLU A 133 -26.46 0.55 -9.81
CA GLU A 133 -25.54 -0.26 -10.61
C GLU A 133 -25.74 -1.76 -10.37
N VAL A 134 -26.04 -2.16 -9.13
CA VAL A 134 -26.44 -3.55 -8.81
C VAL A 134 -27.67 -3.96 -9.64
N VAL A 135 -28.69 -3.09 -9.72
CA VAL A 135 -29.88 -3.32 -10.56
C VAL A 135 -29.53 -3.34 -12.05
N ALA A 136 -28.67 -2.43 -12.53
CA ALA A 136 -28.22 -2.45 -13.93
C ALA A 136 -27.48 -3.76 -14.28
N MET A 137 -26.55 -4.20 -13.43
CA MET A 137 -25.80 -5.46 -13.56
C MET A 137 -26.74 -6.68 -13.58
N MET A 138 -27.72 -6.76 -12.68
CA MET A 138 -28.72 -7.85 -12.71
C MET A 138 -29.56 -7.83 -13.99
N LEU A 139 -29.79 -6.67 -14.60
CA LEU A 139 -30.53 -6.55 -15.86
C LEU A 139 -29.68 -6.86 -17.10
N THR A 140 -28.38 -6.55 -17.12
CA THR A 140 -27.52 -6.66 -18.33
C THR A 140 -26.54 -7.82 -18.32
N GLN A 141 -26.12 -8.33 -17.15
CA GLN A 141 -25.02 -9.31 -16.99
C GLN A 141 -25.49 -10.65 -16.42
N THR A 142 -26.79 -10.99 -16.57
CA THR A 142 -27.37 -12.28 -16.14
C THR A 142 -27.96 -13.02 -17.35
N ASP A 143 -27.59 -14.30 -17.57
CA ASP A 143 -28.12 -15.11 -18.67
C ASP A 143 -29.52 -15.64 -18.33
N TYR A 144 -30.53 -14.80 -18.56
CA TYR A 144 -31.93 -15.24 -18.46
C TYR A 144 -32.31 -16.22 -19.58
N GLY A 145 -31.45 -16.49 -20.57
CA GLY A 145 -31.79 -17.27 -21.75
C GLY A 145 -32.81 -16.55 -22.64
N ASN A 146 -33.44 -17.30 -23.56
CA ASN A 146 -34.40 -16.76 -24.52
C ASN A 146 -35.82 -16.59 -23.91
N VAL A 147 -35.94 -15.75 -22.88
CA VAL A 147 -37.23 -15.44 -22.22
C VAL A 147 -38.15 -14.57 -23.09
N LYS A 148 -39.48 -14.84 -23.06
CA LYS A 148 -40.49 -14.01 -23.73
C LYS A 148 -40.73 -12.72 -22.94
N TYR A 149 -40.75 -12.83 -21.61
CA TYR A 149 -41.05 -11.75 -20.67
C TYR A 149 -39.96 -11.63 -19.60
N LEU A 150 -39.62 -10.39 -19.25
CA LEU A 150 -38.80 -10.04 -18.09
C LEU A 150 -39.66 -9.20 -17.14
N VAL A 151 -40.00 -9.75 -15.98
CA VAL A 151 -40.73 -9.04 -14.92
C VAL A 151 -39.70 -8.38 -14.00
N VAL A 152 -39.89 -7.10 -13.67
CA VAL A 152 -39.02 -6.35 -12.76
C VAL A 152 -39.84 -5.82 -11.59
N ASP A 153 -39.45 -6.20 -10.37
CA ASP A 153 -40.07 -5.73 -9.13
C ASP A 153 -39.37 -4.46 -8.63
N CYS A 154 -39.95 -3.28 -8.88
CA CYS A 154 -39.35 -2.00 -8.49
C CYS A 154 -39.29 -1.81 -6.97
N PRO A 155 -38.33 -1.04 -6.42
CA PRO A 155 -38.44 -0.56 -5.04
C PRO A 155 -39.60 0.45 -4.87
N PRO A 156 -40.01 0.75 -3.62
CA PRO A 156 -40.98 1.81 -3.34
C PRO A 156 -40.45 3.22 -3.67
N GLY A 157 -41.35 4.21 -3.64
CA GLY A 157 -41.06 5.61 -3.92
C GLY A 157 -41.03 5.98 -5.41
N THR A 158 -40.31 7.07 -5.72
CA THR A 158 -40.06 7.60 -7.07
C THR A 158 -38.60 8.04 -7.24
N GLY A 159 -37.67 7.37 -6.55
CA GLY A 159 -36.24 7.67 -6.56
C GLY A 159 -35.51 7.15 -7.81
N ASP A 160 -34.19 7.02 -7.73
CA ASP A 160 -33.35 6.81 -8.90
C ASP A 160 -33.48 5.43 -9.57
N ILE A 161 -33.86 4.39 -8.82
CA ILE A 161 -34.16 3.07 -9.41
C ILE A 161 -35.52 3.10 -10.15
N PRO A 162 -36.62 3.64 -9.60
CA PRO A 162 -37.83 3.94 -10.38
C PRO A 162 -37.59 4.85 -11.60
N ASN A 163 -36.65 5.80 -11.52
CA ASN A 163 -36.25 6.64 -12.66
C ASN A 163 -35.46 5.86 -13.72
N LEU A 164 -34.53 4.98 -13.30
CA LEU A 164 -33.84 4.03 -14.17
C LEU A 164 -34.85 3.12 -14.90
N LEU A 165 -35.75 2.48 -14.17
CA LEU A 165 -36.62 1.44 -14.70
C LEU A 165 -37.78 1.96 -15.57
N LEU A 166 -38.20 3.21 -15.40
CA LEU A 166 -39.27 3.80 -16.22
C LEU A 166 -38.78 4.71 -17.35
N GLY A 167 -37.58 5.32 -17.22
CA GLY A 167 -37.05 6.23 -18.24
C GLY A 167 -35.64 5.90 -18.75
N GLY A 168 -34.72 5.47 -17.87
CA GLY A 168 -33.28 5.55 -18.14
C GLY A 168 -32.55 4.27 -18.58
N GLY A 169 -33.07 3.07 -18.28
CA GLY A 169 -32.28 1.83 -18.38
C GLY A 169 -32.93 0.65 -19.11
N VAL A 170 -34.26 0.53 -19.12
CA VAL A 170 -34.96 -0.54 -19.85
C VAL A 170 -35.95 0.05 -20.85
N HIS A 171 -36.56 -0.80 -21.68
CA HIS A 171 -37.73 -0.45 -22.49
C HIS A 171 -38.99 -1.13 -21.93
N PRO A 172 -39.73 -0.49 -21.00
CA PRO A 172 -40.95 -1.05 -20.43
C PRO A 172 -42.01 -1.22 -21.52
N SER A 173 -42.40 -2.46 -21.77
CA SER A 173 -43.48 -2.79 -22.69
C SER A 173 -44.84 -2.55 -22.05
N CYS A 174 -44.95 -2.79 -20.74
CA CYS A 174 -46.02 -2.20 -19.92
C CYS A 174 -45.62 -2.11 -18.44
N ALA A 175 -46.33 -1.27 -17.70
CA ALA A 175 -46.30 -1.24 -16.24
C ALA A 175 -47.53 -1.92 -15.62
N VAL A 176 -47.33 -2.65 -14.52
CA VAL A 176 -48.39 -3.20 -13.66
C VAL A 176 -48.40 -2.41 -12.37
N VAL A 177 -49.50 -1.71 -12.09
CA VAL A 177 -49.61 -0.76 -10.99
C VAL A 177 -50.31 -1.42 -9.80
N VAL A 178 -49.60 -1.64 -8.69
CA VAL A 178 -50.11 -2.34 -7.51
C VAL A 178 -50.50 -1.33 -6.42
N THR A 179 -51.73 -1.45 -5.91
CA THR A 179 -52.29 -0.64 -4.81
C THR A 179 -53.14 -1.51 -3.89
N MET A 180 -53.67 -0.91 -2.82
CA MET A 180 -54.76 -1.42 -1.99
C MET A 180 -55.97 -0.46 -2.10
N PRO A 181 -57.21 -0.88 -1.76
CA PRO A 181 -58.42 -0.05 -1.75
C PRO A 181 -58.45 1.00 -0.62
N HIS A 182 -57.28 1.41 -0.14
CA HIS A 182 -57.13 2.37 0.95
C HIS A 182 -56.70 3.73 0.41
N LYS A 183 -57.32 4.82 0.89
CA LYS A 183 -57.11 6.17 0.35
C LYS A 183 -55.64 6.62 0.35
N LEU A 184 -54.89 6.29 1.41
CA LEU A 184 -53.44 6.58 1.48
C LEU A 184 -52.56 5.62 0.65
N SER A 185 -53.12 4.55 0.07
CA SER A 185 -52.43 3.77 -0.98
C SER A 185 -52.62 4.46 -2.32
N LEU A 186 -53.88 4.72 -2.68
CA LEU A 186 -54.26 5.32 -3.96
C LEU A 186 -53.60 6.71 -4.20
N MET A 187 -53.44 7.51 -3.14
CA MET A 187 -52.72 8.80 -3.22
C MET A 187 -51.22 8.64 -3.56
N ASP A 188 -50.52 7.68 -2.96
CA ASP A 188 -49.10 7.44 -3.24
C ASP A 188 -48.94 6.80 -4.62
N THR A 189 -49.78 5.80 -4.94
CA THR A 189 -49.78 5.12 -6.24
C THR A 189 -50.10 6.08 -7.39
N LYS A 190 -50.88 7.15 -7.15
CA LYS A 190 -51.13 8.18 -8.16
C LYS A 190 -49.84 8.88 -8.63
N LEU A 191 -48.87 9.12 -7.74
CA LEU A 191 -47.57 9.69 -8.14
C LEU A 191 -46.82 8.78 -9.11
N GLY A 192 -46.96 7.46 -8.93
CA GLY A 192 -46.43 6.44 -9.84
C GLY A 192 -47.14 6.44 -11.18
N VAL A 193 -48.47 6.48 -11.20
CA VAL A 193 -49.27 6.62 -12.44
C VAL A 193 -48.89 7.89 -13.20
N ASP A 194 -48.79 9.02 -12.51
CA ASP A 194 -48.41 10.30 -13.13
C ASP A 194 -46.95 10.32 -13.62
N LYS A 195 -46.06 9.49 -13.07
CA LYS A 195 -44.71 9.24 -13.61
C LYS A 195 -44.75 8.32 -14.83
N ILE A 196 -45.40 7.16 -14.74
CA ILE A 196 -45.51 6.17 -15.83
C ILE A 196 -46.09 6.82 -17.09
N ARG A 197 -47.14 7.65 -16.93
CA ARG A 197 -47.73 8.43 -18.04
C ARG A 197 -46.79 9.50 -18.61
N ARG A 198 -45.97 10.15 -17.77
CA ARG A 198 -45.00 11.18 -18.20
C ARG A 198 -43.85 10.56 -19.01
N ASP A 199 -43.41 9.38 -18.61
CA ASP A 199 -42.31 8.64 -19.23
C ASP A 199 -42.77 7.82 -20.47
N GLY A 200 -44.06 7.93 -20.84
CA GLY A 200 -44.64 7.34 -22.07
C GLY A 200 -44.98 5.85 -21.98
N VAL A 201 -44.91 5.24 -20.79
CA VAL A 201 -45.09 3.80 -20.60
C VAL A 201 -46.56 3.42 -20.49
N THR A 202 -46.99 2.39 -21.23
CA THR A 202 -48.36 1.85 -21.17
C THR A 202 -48.64 1.21 -19.81
N ILE A 203 -49.73 1.60 -19.14
CA ILE A 203 -50.23 0.88 -17.96
C ILE A 203 -51.04 -0.33 -18.45
N GLY A 204 -50.52 -1.55 -18.28
CA GLY A 204 -51.18 -2.77 -18.75
C GLY A 204 -52.30 -3.25 -17.81
N ALA A 205 -52.12 -3.07 -16.50
CA ALA A 205 -53.12 -3.41 -15.49
C ALA A 205 -52.92 -2.58 -14.20
N ILE A 206 -54.03 -2.36 -13.49
CA ILE A 206 -54.02 -2.00 -12.07
C ILE A 206 -54.34 -3.28 -11.29
N VAL A 207 -53.55 -3.58 -10.27
CA VAL A 207 -53.80 -4.67 -9.32
C VAL A 207 -54.20 -4.04 -7.99
N GLU A 208 -55.46 -4.22 -7.61
CA GLU A 208 -55.94 -3.84 -6.28
C GLU A 208 -55.81 -5.05 -5.36
N ASN A 209 -54.74 -5.07 -4.59
CA ASN A 209 -54.41 -6.14 -3.66
C ASN A 209 -55.15 -5.95 -2.33
N MET A 210 -55.52 -7.05 -1.68
CA MET A 210 -56.34 -7.04 -0.45
C MET A 210 -57.68 -6.32 -0.62
N ALA A 211 -58.27 -6.40 -1.83
CA ALA A 211 -59.51 -5.74 -2.22
C ALA A 211 -60.74 -6.24 -1.43
N TYR A 212 -60.82 -7.55 -1.25
CA TYR A 212 -61.95 -8.22 -0.62
C TYR A 212 -61.54 -9.44 0.21
N LEU A 213 -62.43 -9.88 1.11
CA LEU A 213 -62.36 -11.17 1.79
C LEU A 213 -63.60 -11.98 1.40
N GLU A 214 -63.42 -13.23 0.96
CA GLU A 214 -64.53 -14.18 0.86
C GLU A 214 -64.71 -14.88 2.21
N CYS A 215 -65.90 -14.79 2.80
CA CYS A 215 -66.19 -15.41 4.09
C CYS A 215 -66.22 -16.95 3.98
N PRO A 216 -65.36 -17.70 4.68
CA PRO A 216 -65.25 -19.15 4.50
C PRO A 216 -66.51 -19.93 4.90
N ASP A 217 -67.33 -19.40 5.80
CA ASP A 217 -68.54 -20.05 6.30
C ASP A 217 -69.77 -19.84 5.39
N CYS A 218 -69.74 -18.89 4.44
CA CYS A 218 -70.92 -18.54 3.65
C CYS A 218 -70.67 -17.96 2.24
N SER A 219 -69.43 -17.94 1.75
CA SER A 219 -69.01 -17.35 0.45
C SER A 219 -69.45 -15.90 0.21
N ARG A 220 -69.81 -15.16 1.27
CA ARG A 220 -70.09 -13.73 1.15
C ARG A 220 -68.78 -12.97 0.94
N VAL A 221 -68.68 -12.27 -0.18
CA VAL A 221 -67.63 -11.28 -0.42
C VAL A 221 -67.85 -10.06 0.50
N ILE A 222 -66.77 -9.59 1.12
CA ILE A 222 -66.73 -8.43 2.02
C ILE A 222 -65.57 -7.54 1.56
N HIS A 223 -65.83 -6.32 1.12
CA HIS A 223 -64.81 -5.31 0.81
C HIS A 223 -64.48 -4.51 2.08
N PRO A 224 -63.34 -4.75 2.78
CA PRO A 224 -63.14 -4.19 4.13
C PRO A 224 -62.94 -2.66 4.15
N PHE A 225 -62.59 -2.10 2.99
CA PHE A 225 -62.31 -0.67 2.80
C PHE A 225 -63.36 0.03 1.90
N GLY A 226 -64.38 -0.70 1.46
CA GLY A 226 -65.44 -0.22 0.56
C GLY A 226 -65.23 -0.57 -0.92
N GLU A 227 -66.23 -0.28 -1.73
CA GLU A 227 -66.29 -0.54 -3.17
C GLU A 227 -66.10 0.78 -3.94
N ALA A 228 -64.93 1.00 -4.53
CA ALA A 228 -64.61 2.22 -5.29
C ALA A 228 -63.62 1.91 -6.42
N ASP A 229 -63.88 2.39 -7.64
CA ASP A 229 -63.00 2.13 -8.78
C ASP A 229 -61.64 2.87 -8.60
N PRO A 230 -60.50 2.14 -8.49
CA PRO A 230 -59.20 2.76 -8.29
C PRO A 230 -58.78 3.67 -9.46
N ARG A 231 -59.32 3.47 -10.67
CA ARG A 231 -59.05 4.36 -11.83
C ARG A 231 -59.38 5.81 -11.50
N ALA A 232 -60.54 6.06 -10.90
CA ALA A 232 -61.01 7.40 -10.57
C ALA A 232 -60.11 8.09 -9.54
N ALA A 233 -59.59 7.34 -8.56
CA ALA A 233 -58.65 7.87 -7.57
C ALA A 233 -57.25 8.15 -8.15
N LEU A 234 -56.82 7.36 -9.14
CA LEU A 234 -55.54 7.52 -9.83
C LEU A 234 -55.58 8.61 -10.93
N GLY A 235 -56.77 9.03 -11.37
CA GLY A 235 -56.95 10.00 -12.46
C GLY A 235 -56.95 9.37 -13.85
N LEU A 236 -57.52 8.17 -13.96
CA LEU A 236 -57.72 7.40 -15.18
C LEU A 236 -59.22 7.31 -15.51
N GLY A 237 -59.54 7.28 -16.81
CA GLY A 237 -60.91 7.16 -17.31
C GLY A 237 -61.52 5.78 -17.08
N ALA A 238 -62.85 5.73 -17.02
CA ALA A 238 -63.58 4.47 -16.92
C ALA A 238 -63.28 3.57 -18.14
N GLY A 239 -62.69 2.40 -17.90
CA GLY A 239 -62.25 1.48 -18.94
C GLY A 239 -60.91 1.81 -19.61
N GLU A 240 -60.18 2.86 -19.20
CA GLU A 240 -58.85 3.19 -19.76
C GLU A 240 -57.81 2.11 -19.47
N VAL A 241 -57.91 1.43 -18.32
CA VAL A 241 -56.99 0.36 -17.87
C VAL A 241 -57.79 -0.78 -17.22
N PRO A 242 -57.45 -2.06 -17.47
CA PRO A 242 -58.00 -3.20 -16.72
C PRO A 242 -57.66 -3.13 -15.22
N VAL A 243 -58.59 -3.54 -14.36
CA VAL A 243 -58.38 -3.65 -12.91
C VAL A 243 -58.57 -5.12 -12.52
N VAL A 244 -57.62 -5.67 -11.76
CA VAL A 244 -57.70 -7.02 -11.18
C VAL A 244 -57.67 -6.90 -9.66
N GLU A 245 -58.77 -7.30 -9.03
CA GLU A 245 -58.90 -7.37 -7.57
C GLU A 245 -58.35 -8.71 -7.05
N LEU A 246 -57.48 -8.66 -6.04
CA LEU A 246 -56.98 -9.85 -5.33
C LEU A 246 -57.57 -9.92 -3.91
N PRO A 247 -58.00 -11.10 -3.44
CA PRO A 247 -58.53 -11.26 -2.10
C PRO A 247 -57.44 -11.24 -1.02
N ILE A 248 -57.87 -11.05 0.22
CA ILE A 248 -57.09 -11.29 1.44
C ILE A 248 -57.06 -12.82 1.68
N GLU A 249 -56.00 -13.49 1.21
CA GLU A 249 -55.81 -14.94 1.39
C GLU A 249 -54.63 -15.24 2.33
N ALA A 250 -54.85 -15.98 3.42
CA ALA A 250 -53.83 -16.29 4.43
C ALA A 250 -52.71 -17.23 3.92
N THR A 251 -52.94 -17.94 2.82
CA THR A 251 -51.94 -18.72 2.11
C THR A 251 -50.83 -17.80 1.57
N LEU A 252 -51.17 -16.67 0.95
CA LEU A 252 -50.17 -15.71 0.44
C LEU A 252 -49.27 -15.13 1.54
N SER A 253 -49.74 -15.03 2.79
CA SER A 253 -48.90 -14.60 3.92
C SER A 253 -48.00 -15.71 4.51
N THR A 254 -48.12 -16.95 4.03
CA THR A 254 -47.40 -18.12 4.61
C THR A 254 -46.61 -18.94 3.58
N SER A 255 -47.11 -19.08 2.35
CA SER A 255 -46.41 -19.73 1.23
C SER A 255 -45.91 -18.76 0.16
N PHE A 256 -46.34 -17.49 0.19
CA PHE A 256 -46.12 -16.45 -0.84
C PHE A 256 -46.62 -16.77 -2.26
N THR A 257 -47.05 -18.00 -2.51
CA THR A 257 -47.54 -18.50 -3.80
C THR A 257 -49.03 -18.82 -3.75
N ALA A 258 -49.79 -18.34 -4.74
CA ALA A 258 -51.18 -18.75 -4.97
C ALA A 258 -51.21 -20.03 -5.84
N PRO A 259 -51.76 -21.16 -5.35
CA PRO A 259 -51.96 -22.34 -6.18
C PRO A 259 -52.85 -22.02 -7.38
N ARG A 260 -52.51 -22.53 -8.57
CA ARG A 260 -53.19 -22.23 -9.85
C ARG A 260 -54.71 -22.35 -9.80
N ASP A 261 -55.21 -23.36 -9.10
CA ASP A 261 -56.64 -23.66 -8.94
C ASP A 261 -57.32 -22.95 -7.74
N SER A 262 -56.59 -22.12 -6.98
CA SER A 262 -57.20 -21.24 -5.97
C SER A 262 -57.97 -20.08 -6.65
N PRO A 263 -58.91 -19.41 -5.95
CA PRO A 263 -59.53 -18.18 -6.46
C PRO A 263 -58.50 -17.14 -6.88
N THR A 264 -57.42 -17.01 -6.11
CA THR A 264 -56.33 -16.05 -6.35
C THR A 264 -55.39 -16.51 -7.46
N GLY A 265 -55.12 -17.82 -7.59
CA GLY A 265 -54.39 -18.36 -8.74
C GLY A 265 -55.10 -18.11 -10.07
N ARG A 266 -56.44 -18.18 -10.07
CA ARG A 266 -57.26 -17.75 -11.21
C ARG A 266 -57.14 -16.24 -11.49
N ARG A 267 -57.11 -15.38 -10.47
CA ARG A 267 -56.86 -13.93 -10.65
C ARG A 267 -55.45 -13.62 -11.18
N PHE A 268 -54.42 -14.34 -10.76
CA PHE A 268 -53.09 -14.20 -11.37
C PHE A 268 -53.04 -14.72 -12.81
N THR A 269 -53.80 -15.76 -13.14
CA THR A 269 -53.97 -16.24 -14.53
C THR A 269 -54.75 -15.25 -15.41
N GLU A 270 -55.70 -14.51 -14.83
CA GLU A 270 -56.41 -13.40 -15.47
C GLU A 270 -55.48 -12.20 -15.71
N LEU A 271 -54.72 -11.79 -14.69
CA LEU A 271 -53.71 -10.74 -14.78
C LEU A 271 -52.63 -11.06 -15.83
N ALA A 272 -52.13 -12.29 -15.87
CA ALA A 272 -51.14 -12.71 -16.85
C ALA A 272 -51.62 -12.47 -18.29
N LYS A 273 -52.84 -12.91 -18.63
CA LYS A 273 -53.44 -12.72 -19.97
C LYS A 273 -53.64 -11.24 -20.33
N ILE A 274 -54.03 -10.42 -19.36
CA ILE A 274 -54.16 -8.96 -19.52
C ILE A 274 -52.79 -8.35 -19.84
N VAL A 275 -51.76 -8.73 -19.08
CA VAL A 275 -50.39 -8.20 -19.22
C VAL A 275 -49.73 -8.68 -20.51
N GLU A 276 -49.94 -9.92 -20.95
CA GLU A 276 -49.50 -10.40 -22.27
C GLU A 276 -50.11 -9.57 -23.39
N ALA A 277 -51.43 -9.37 -23.38
CA ALA A 277 -52.13 -8.57 -24.39
C ALA A 277 -51.68 -7.10 -24.39
N ALA A 278 -51.40 -6.52 -23.22
CA ALA A 278 -50.86 -5.16 -23.10
C ALA A 278 -49.43 -5.05 -23.66
N CYS A 279 -48.55 -6.01 -23.36
CA CYS A 279 -47.20 -6.05 -23.93
C CYS A 279 -47.23 -6.20 -25.44
N ASP A 280 -48.02 -7.16 -25.95
CA ASP A 280 -48.12 -7.46 -27.37
C ASP A 280 -48.70 -6.28 -28.17
N ALA A 281 -49.59 -5.48 -27.57
CA ALA A 281 -50.18 -4.27 -28.16
C ALA A 281 -49.35 -2.98 -27.97
N SER A 282 -48.32 -2.97 -27.11
CA SER A 282 -47.61 -1.75 -26.70
C SER A 282 -46.86 -1.02 -27.83
N GLY A 283 -46.37 -1.76 -28.83
CA GLY A 283 -45.51 -1.23 -29.91
C GLY A 283 -44.14 -0.72 -29.44
N ALA A 284 -43.79 -0.88 -28.16
CA ALA A 284 -42.51 -0.43 -27.61
C ALA A 284 -41.32 -1.31 -28.09
N PRO A 285 -40.08 -0.78 -28.07
CA PRO A 285 -38.88 -1.60 -28.14
C PRO A 285 -38.84 -2.61 -26.98
N ARG A 286 -37.93 -3.59 -27.07
CA ARG A 286 -37.86 -4.73 -26.17
C ARG A 286 -36.47 -4.87 -25.57
N GLY A 287 -36.36 -5.30 -24.32
CA GLY A 287 -35.08 -5.46 -23.62
C GLY A 287 -34.60 -4.19 -22.92
N VAL A 288 -33.29 -3.97 -22.97
CA VAL A 288 -32.55 -3.08 -22.07
C VAL A 288 -31.70 -2.10 -22.85
N LYS A 289 -31.72 -0.82 -22.44
CA LYS A 289 -31.06 0.28 -23.15
C LYS A 289 -29.55 0.14 -23.05
N GLY A 290 -28.85 0.17 -24.20
CA GLY A 290 -27.39 0.12 -24.31
C GLY A 290 -26.60 1.28 -23.70
N ILE A 291 -27.23 2.11 -22.86
CA ILE A 291 -26.55 3.11 -22.01
C ILE A 291 -25.60 2.41 -21.02
N TYR A 292 -25.94 1.20 -20.57
CA TYR A 292 -25.18 0.45 -19.57
C TYR A 292 -24.13 -0.50 -20.16
N ASP A 293 -24.03 -0.62 -21.49
CA ASP A 293 -22.87 -1.22 -22.18
C ASP A 293 -21.59 -0.35 -22.04
N ARG A 294 -21.69 0.84 -21.42
CA ARG A 294 -20.56 1.71 -21.06
C ARG A 294 -20.15 1.64 -19.59
N LEU A 295 -20.83 0.85 -18.76
CA LEU A 295 -20.18 0.39 -17.53
C LEU A 295 -19.04 -0.54 -17.98
N PRO A 296 -17.81 -0.41 -17.45
CA PRO A 296 -16.77 -1.42 -17.69
C PRO A 296 -17.29 -2.79 -17.24
N MET A 297 -16.80 -3.87 -17.85
CA MET A 297 -17.17 -5.21 -17.40
C MET A 297 -16.79 -5.36 -15.92
N VAL A 298 -17.77 -5.43 -15.01
CA VAL A 298 -17.52 -5.56 -13.56
C VAL A 298 -17.15 -7.01 -13.17
N ILE A 299 -16.60 -7.75 -14.14
CA ILE A 299 -15.66 -8.86 -13.96
C ILE A 299 -14.59 -8.77 -15.07
N GLN A 300 -13.78 -7.71 -15.06
CA GLN A 300 -12.35 -7.99 -14.97
C GLN A 300 -12.11 -8.45 -13.53
N ASP A 301 -11.57 -9.65 -13.39
CA ASP A 301 -10.93 -10.08 -12.13
C ASP A 301 -9.77 -9.09 -11.94
N TRP A 302 -9.83 -8.23 -10.92
CA TRP A 302 -8.67 -7.41 -10.52
C TRP A 302 -7.71 -8.39 -9.86
N GLY A 303 -6.98 -9.10 -10.72
CA GLY A 303 -6.33 -10.37 -10.40
C GLY A 303 -5.34 -10.28 -9.26
N ARG A 304 -4.85 -11.44 -8.82
CA ARG A 304 -3.77 -11.49 -7.82
C ARG A 304 -2.48 -10.98 -8.48
N GLY A 305 -2.20 -9.69 -8.36
CA GLY A 305 -1.03 -9.03 -8.93
C GLY A 305 -1.36 -7.90 -9.92
N ALA A 306 -0.35 -7.53 -10.72
CA ALA A 306 -0.48 -6.65 -11.87
C ALA A 306 -1.50 -7.13 -12.94
N PRO A 307 -2.03 -6.25 -13.81
CA PRO A 307 -2.77 -6.67 -15.00
C PRO A 307 -2.09 -7.75 -15.84
N ASP A 308 -2.89 -8.64 -16.42
CA ASP A 308 -2.45 -9.73 -17.33
C ASP A 308 -1.74 -9.22 -18.61
N THR A 309 -1.69 -7.91 -18.81
CA THR A 309 -1.01 -7.19 -19.90
C THR A 309 0.42 -6.76 -19.57
N MET A 310 0.85 -6.76 -18.30
CA MET A 310 2.26 -6.59 -17.92
C MET A 310 2.90 -7.96 -17.68
N LEU A 311 4.15 -8.13 -18.11
CA LEU A 311 4.87 -9.37 -17.85
C LEU A 311 5.13 -9.54 -16.35
N ARG A 312 5.03 -10.80 -15.91
CA ARG A 312 5.16 -11.28 -14.53
C ARG A 312 6.15 -12.45 -14.45
N TYR A 313 6.67 -12.73 -13.25
CA TYR A 313 7.72 -13.74 -13.10
C TYR A 313 7.24 -15.18 -13.39
N SER A 314 6.01 -15.53 -13.04
CA SER A 314 5.42 -16.87 -13.21
C SER A 314 5.33 -17.34 -14.67
N GLU A 315 5.34 -16.42 -15.63
CA GLU A 315 5.36 -16.71 -17.06
C GLU A 315 6.70 -17.31 -17.52
N VAL A 316 7.80 -16.96 -16.82
CA VAL A 316 9.18 -17.39 -17.12
C VAL A 316 9.79 -18.27 -16.03
N ALA A 317 9.15 -18.38 -14.86
CA ALA A 317 9.66 -19.04 -13.67
C ALA A 317 10.16 -20.48 -13.90
N GLY A 318 11.33 -20.79 -13.33
CA GLY A 318 11.92 -22.13 -13.39
C GLY A 318 12.49 -22.54 -14.76
N ARG A 319 12.58 -21.62 -15.72
CA ARG A 319 13.25 -21.81 -17.02
C ARG A 319 14.21 -20.65 -17.28
N PRO A 320 15.44 -20.88 -17.77
CA PRO A 320 16.31 -19.81 -18.25
C PRO A 320 15.60 -18.86 -19.22
N TYR A 321 15.64 -17.56 -18.93
CA TYR A 321 15.11 -16.50 -19.77
C TYR A 321 16.13 -15.36 -19.92
N THR A 322 16.01 -14.56 -20.97
CA THR A 322 16.92 -13.43 -21.21
C THR A 322 16.28 -12.11 -20.78
N VAL A 323 17.08 -11.22 -20.20
CA VAL A 323 16.68 -9.82 -19.96
C VAL A 323 17.63 -8.90 -20.72
N THR A 324 17.05 -7.98 -21.48
CA THR A 324 17.74 -6.99 -22.31
C THR A 324 16.99 -5.65 -22.24
N TYR A 325 17.36 -4.67 -23.05
CA TYR A 325 16.66 -3.39 -23.15
C TYR A 325 16.76 -2.79 -24.56
N ASP A 326 16.04 -1.69 -24.76
CA ASP A 326 16.26 -0.69 -25.82
C ASP A 326 15.76 0.68 -25.32
N SER A 327 15.79 1.68 -26.20
CA SER A 327 15.34 3.04 -25.92
C SER A 327 13.89 3.15 -25.44
N ARG A 328 13.03 2.15 -25.66
CA ARG A 328 11.65 2.16 -25.13
C ARG A 328 11.58 1.54 -23.74
N ALA A 329 12.11 0.33 -23.56
CA ALA A 329 11.91 -0.43 -22.31
C ALA A 329 12.94 -1.55 -22.07
N PHE A 330 12.93 -2.07 -20.84
CA PHE A 330 13.43 -3.41 -20.55
C PHE A 330 12.61 -4.46 -21.31
N LYS A 331 13.28 -5.56 -21.71
CA LYS A 331 12.70 -6.66 -22.48
C LYS A 331 13.01 -7.99 -21.83
N ILE A 332 11.98 -8.81 -21.65
CA ILE A 332 12.07 -10.16 -21.09
C ILE A 332 11.75 -11.14 -22.23
N ASN A 333 12.69 -12.06 -22.55
CA ASN A 333 12.66 -12.90 -23.75
C ASN A 333 12.47 -12.13 -25.09
N GLY A 334 12.77 -10.82 -25.10
CA GLY A 334 12.60 -9.93 -26.25
C GLY A 334 11.30 -9.12 -26.26
N GLU A 335 10.34 -9.43 -25.39
CA GLU A 335 9.08 -8.69 -25.25
C GLU A 335 9.22 -7.53 -24.25
N ARG A 336 8.76 -6.33 -24.63
CA ARG A 336 8.84 -5.12 -23.79
C ARG A 336 7.76 -5.14 -22.72
N THR A 337 8.09 -4.70 -21.51
CA THR A 337 7.10 -4.49 -20.44
C THR A 337 7.37 -3.21 -19.67
N LEU A 338 6.30 -2.62 -19.16
CA LEU A 338 6.35 -1.68 -18.06
C LEU A 338 6.76 -2.44 -16.79
N LEU A 339 7.69 -1.87 -16.03
CA LEU A 339 8.14 -2.38 -14.74
C LEU A 339 7.71 -1.38 -13.66
N LEU A 340 6.60 -1.68 -12.98
CA LEU A 340 6.11 -0.94 -11.82
C LEU A 340 6.48 -1.71 -10.56
N GLY A 341 7.23 -1.07 -9.66
CA GLY A 341 7.73 -1.73 -8.46
C GLY A 341 7.75 -0.86 -7.22
N GLY A 342 8.19 -1.47 -6.14
CA GLY A 342 8.34 -0.80 -4.85
C GLY A 342 9.51 -1.36 -4.05
N SER A 343 10.06 -0.52 -3.18
CA SER A 343 11.14 -0.93 -2.30
C SER A 343 10.61 -1.44 -0.96
N ILE A 344 11.12 -2.60 -0.54
CA ILE A 344 10.97 -3.20 0.80
C ILE A 344 12.35 -3.72 1.21
N HIS A 345 12.83 -3.32 2.38
CA HIS A 345 14.13 -3.78 2.90
C HIS A 345 13.93 -4.85 3.97
N TYR A 346 14.27 -6.10 3.61
CA TYR A 346 14.08 -7.29 4.44
C TYR A 346 14.56 -7.17 5.90
N PRO A 347 15.66 -6.44 6.26
CA PRO A 347 16.06 -6.30 7.66
C PRO A 347 15.13 -5.42 8.50
N ARG A 348 14.32 -4.54 7.87
CA ARG A 348 13.39 -3.60 8.54
C ARG A 348 12.03 -4.22 8.91
N LEU A 349 11.83 -5.50 8.59
CA LEU A 349 10.63 -6.30 8.84
C LEU A 349 10.99 -7.52 9.73
N ALA A 350 10.00 -8.11 10.40
CA ALA A 350 10.15 -9.50 10.86
C ALA A 350 9.97 -10.48 9.67
N VAL A 351 10.55 -11.68 9.77
CA VAL A 351 10.62 -12.65 8.66
C VAL A 351 9.22 -13.16 8.27
N GLU A 352 8.32 -13.21 9.25
CA GLU A 352 6.92 -13.59 9.16
C GLU A 352 6.07 -12.55 8.39
N GLU A 353 6.64 -11.39 8.09
CA GLU A 353 5.97 -10.29 7.40
C GLU A 353 6.37 -10.17 5.93
N TRP A 354 7.43 -10.86 5.50
CA TRP A 354 7.91 -10.82 4.12
C TRP A 354 6.82 -11.29 3.16
N ASP A 355 6.33 -12.52 3.33
CA ASP A 355 5.31 -13.11 2.47
C ASP A 355 4.02 -12.25 2.35
N PRO A 356 3.38 -11.77 3.44
CA PRO A 356 2.19 -10.93 3.31
C PRO A 356 2.48 -9.54 2.73
N MET A 357 3.61 -8.90 3.05
CA MET A 357 3.93 -7.58 2.46
C MET A 357 4.26 -7.67 0.97
N LEU A 358 4.88 -8.77 0.53
CA LEU A 358 5.10 -9.05 -0.89
C LEU A 358 3.79 -9.42 -1.63
N GLU A 359 2.85 -10.09 -0.96
CA GLU A 359 1.52 -10.38 -1.52
C GLU A 359 0.64 -9.11 -1.63
N GLU A 360 0.74 -8.19 -0.68
CA GLU A 360 0.11 -6.86 -0.73
C GLU A 360 0.75 -5.96 -1.81
N MET A 361 2.07 -6.05 -2.01
CA MET A 361 2.81 -5.37 -3.09
C MET A 361 2.35 -5.79 -4.48
N ALA A 362 2.24 -7.10 -4.72
CA ALA A 362 1.68 -7.60 -5.97
C ALA A 362 0.23 -7.10 -6.15
N GLN A 363 -0.61 -7.22 -5.11
CA GLN A 363 -2.00 -6.75 -5.15
C GLN A 363 -2.14 -5.23 -5.41
N ASP A 364 -1.12 -4.42 -5.09
CA ASP A 364 -1.04 -2.99 -5.44
C ASP A 364 -0.81 -2.72 -6.94
N GLY A 365 -0.75 -3.76 -7.78
CA GLY A 365 -0.58 -3.66 -9.24
C GLY A 365 0.89 -3.66 -9.69
N LEU A 366 1.82 -4.00 -8.80
CA LEU A 366 3.26 -4.01 -9.05
C LEU A 366 3.73 -5.37 -9.58
N ASN A 367 4.74 -5.37 -10.44
CA ASN A 367 5.36 -6.58 -11.01
C ASN A 367 6.86 -6.74 -10.67
N HIS A 368 7.48 -5.80 -9.94
CA HIS A 368 8.82 -6.03 -9.37
C HIS A 368 9.02 -5.47 -7.95
N LEU A 369 9.91 -6.12 -7.22
CA LEU A 369 10.46 -5.70 -5.93
C LEU A 369 11.85 -5.09 -6.15
N GLN A 370 12.12 -3.97 -5.50
CA GLN A 370 13.47 -3.44 -5.37
C GLN A 370 13.98 -3.61 -3.92
N LEU A 371 15.25 -3.98 -3.76
CA LEU A 371 15.86 -4.10 -2.42
C LEU A 371 17.35 -3.78 -2.43
N TYR A 372 17.83 -3.12 -1.37
CA TYR A 372 19.25 -2.99 -1.06
C TYR A 372 19.79 -4.19 -0.30
N VAL A 373 21.07 -4.51 -0.50
CA VAL A 373 21.84 -5.45 0.34
C VAL A 373 22.72 -4.67 1.32
N PHE A 374 22.69 -5.02 2.61
CA PHE A 374 23.34 -4.26 3.67
C PHE A 374 24.60 -4.97 4.19
N TRP A 375 25.79 -4.58 3.71
CA TRP A 375 27.04 -5.30 4.00
C TRP A 375 27.31 -5.43 5.50
N ASN A 376 27.18 -4.36 6.30
CA ASN A 376 27.36 -4.43 7.76
C ASN A 376 26.36 -5.30 8.53
N PHE A 377 25.21 -5.59 7.93
CA PHE A 377 24.24 -6.52 8.50
C PHE A 377 24.57 -7.98 8.15
N HIS A 378 25.32 -8.20 7.07
CA HIS A 378 25.81 -9.52 6.65
C HIS A 378 27.22 -9.84 7.16
N GLU A 379 28.09 -8.86 7.37
CA GLU A 379 29.47 -9.01 7.86
C GLU A 379 29.77 -8.02 9.00
N PRO A 380 29.19 -8.25 10.20
CA PRO A 380 29.40 -7.37 11.35
C PRO A 380 30.82 -7.48 11.93
N GLU A 381 31.44 -8.67 11.88
CA GLU A 381 32.83 -8.90 12.30
C GLU A 381 33.79 -8.80 11.11
N PRO A 382 35.03 -8.30 11.29
CA PRO A 382 36.05 -8.31 10.24
C PRO A 382 36.47 -9.74 9.86
N PRO A 383 36.79 -10.00 8.58
CA PRO A 383 37.27 -11.31 8.14
C PRO A 383 38.62 -11.65 8.76
N ARG A 384 38.82 -12.95 9.06
CA ARG A 384 40.07 -13.45 9.63
C ARG A 384 41.02 -13.88 8.52
N PHE A 385 42.28 -13.49 8.60
CA PHE A 385 43.31 -14.00 7.69
C PHE A 385 43.67 -15.44 8.07
N ASP A 386 43.66 -16.34 7.09
CA ASP A 386 44.10 -17.73 7.23
C ASP A 386 45.54 -17.85 6.70
N ASP A 387 46.50 -18.06 7.60
CA ASP A 387 47.92 -18.23 7.27
C ASP A 387 48.23 -19.47 6.41
N VAL A 388 47.34 -20.47 6.40
CA VAL A 388 47.54 -21.75 5.69
C VAL A 388 47.10 -21.62 4.24
N ASP A 389 45.89 -21.12 4.01
CA ASP A 389 45.37 -20.86 2.66
C ASP A 389 45.83 -19.51 2.08
N ARG A 390 46.44 -18.65 2.91
CA ARG A 390 46.87 -17.27 2.60
C ARG A 390 45.76 -16.40 2.01
N ARG A 391 44.59 -16.42 2.63
CA ARG A 391 43.39 -15.68 2.20
C ARG A 391 42.55 -15.19 3.38
N PHE A 392 41.67 -14.22 3.13
CA PHE A 392 40.65 -13.84 4.10
C PHE A 392 39.52 -14.90 4.19
N VAL A 393 39.02 -15.07 5.40
CA VAL A 393 37.90 -15.95 5.77
C VAL A 393 36.82 -15.09 6.39
N HIS A 394 35.85 -14.73 5.55
CA HIS A 394 34.68 -13.92 5.86
C HIS A 394 33.67 -14.70 6.71
N ASN A 395 32.97 -13.99 7.60
CA ASN A 395 32.01 -14.57 8.55
C ASN A 395 30.58 -14.08 8.25
N TYR A 396 30.06 -14.42 7.06
CA TYR A 396 28.77 -13.90 6.59
C TYR A 396 27.57 -14.54 7.30
N ASP A 397 26.64 -13.70 7.78
CA ASP A 397 25.28 -14.12 8.17
C ASP A 397 24.28 -13.90 7.04
N PHE A 398 23.61 -14.99 6.65
CA PHE A 398 22.48 -15.00 5.73
C PHE A 398 21.28 -15.76 6.34
N SER A 399 21.07 -15.63 7.65
CA SER A 399 20.03 -16.34 8.41
C SER A 399 19.01 -15.39 9.06
N GLY A 400 17.83 -15.91 9.39
CA GLY A 400 16.77 -15.12 10.04
C GLY A 400 16.41 -13.87 9.22
N ARG A 401 16.53 -12.67 9.82
CA ARG A 401 16.30 -11.39 9.12
C ARG A 401 17.35 -11.08 8.04
N ALA A 402 18.49 -11.79 8.01
CA ALA A 402 19.53 -11.65 6.98
C ALA A 402 19.39 -12.68 5.83
N ASP A 403 18.34 -13.50 5.80
CA ASP A 403 18.11 -14.48 4.73
C ASP A 403 17.62 -13.83 3.41
N LEU A 404 18.56 -13.17 2.74
CA LEU A 404 18.41 -12.53 1.42
C LEU A 404 17.89 -13.52 0.36
N VAL A 405 18.34 -14.78 0.42
CA VAL A 405 17.94 -15.83 -0.53
C VAL A 405 16.47 -16.19 -0.37
N ARG A 406 15.98 -16.34 0.87
CA ARG A 406 14.57 -16.56 1.15
C ARG A 406 13.73 -15.34 0.75
N PHE A 407 14.18 -14.11 1.01
CA PHE A 407 13.42 -12.92 0.64
C PHE A 407 13.24 -12.78 -0.88
N ILE A 408 14.30 -12.98 -1.66
CA ILE A 408 14.23 -12.97 -3.14
C ILE A 408 13.34 -14.11 -3.67
N ARG A 409 13.37 -15.29 -3.03
CA ARG A 409 12.45 -16.40 -3.38
C ARG A 409 11.00 -16.07 -3.07
N ALA A 410 10.72 -15.51 -1.89
CA ALA A 410 9.38 -15.08 -1.51
C ALA A 410 8.81 -14.06 -2.50
N ALA A 411 9.63 -13.13 -3.01
CA ALA A 411 9.21 -12.19 -4.05
C ALA A 411 8.75 -12.90 -5.34
N GLY A 412 9.55 -13.86 -5.84
CA GLY A 412 9.17 -14.70 -6.97
C GLY A 412 7.94 -15.59 -6.70
N GLU A 413 7.78 -16.10 -5.48
CA GLU A 413 6.58 -16.84 -5.06
C GLU A 413 5.32 -15.95 -4.95
N LYS A 414 5.48 -14.63 -4.89
CA LYS A 414 4.42 -13.61 -5.03
C LYS A 414 4.35 -12.99 -6.44
N ASP A 415 4.96 -13.65 -7.42
CA ASP A 415 4.92 -13.29 -8.85
C ASP A 415 5.67 -12.00 -9.24
N LEU A 416 6.57 -11.53 -8.37
CA LEU A 416 7.38 -10.34 -8.57
C LEU A 416 8.75 -10.70 -9.16
N PHE A 417 9.19 -9.94 -10.16
CA PHE A 417 10.60 -9.83 -10.51
C PHE A 417 11.39 -9.07 -9.43
N VAL A 418 12.72 -9.06 -9.51
CA VAL A 418 13.60 -8.39 -8.54
C VAL A 418 14.65 -7.50 -9.21
N ASN A 419 14.74 -6.25 -8.74
CA ASN A 419 15.90 -5.37 -8.88
C ASN A 419 16.79 -5.50 -7.64
N LEU A 420 17.97 -6.10 -7.79
CA LEU A 420 18.90 -6.39 -6.70
C LEU A 420 19.99 -5.30 -6.61
N ARG A 421 19.83 -4.37 -5.66
CA ARG A 421 20.78 -3.26 -5.46
C ARG A 421 21.83 -3.68 -4.43
N ILE A 422 22.92 -4.29 -4.92
CA ILE A 422 23.98 -4.88 -4.08
C ILE A 422 24.78 -3.80 -3.35
N GLY A 423 24.95 -2.62 -3.95
CA GLY A 423 25.77 -1.54 -3.39
C GLY A 423 27.27 -1.77 -3.61
N PRO A 424 28.11 -1.90 -2.57
CA PRO A 424 27.74 -2.16 -1.18
C PRO A 424 27.56 -0.89 -0.32
N TYR A 425 27.98 0.27 -0.83
CA TYR A 425 27.43 1.54 -0.35
C TYR A 425 26.00 1.66 -0.90
N VAL A 426 25.03 1.84 -0.01
CA VAL A 426 23.60 1.92 -0.35
C VAL A 426 22.94 3.23 0.11
N CYS A 427 23.63 4.04 0.92
CA CYS A 427 23.07 5.23 1.60
C CYS A 427 21.87 4.87 2.50
N ALA A 428 20.68 4.72 1.91
CA ALA A 428 19.48 4.05 2.39
C ALA A 428 19.01 4.37 3.82
N GLU A 429 19.42 5.49 4.43
CA GLU A 429 19.21 5.83 5.84
C GLU A 429 19.67 4.73 6.82
N TRP A 430 20.60 3.89 6.39
CA TRP A 430 21.14 2.79 7.16
C TRP A 430 22.45 3.18 7.82
N ALA A 431 22.74 2.64 9.00
CA ALA A 431 23.96 2.95 9.73
C ALA A 431 25.20 2.81 8.83
N PHE A 432 26.02 3.87 8.80
CA PHE A 432 27.22 3.99 7.96
C PHE A 432 27.00 3.67 6.45
N GLY A 433 25.81 3.97 5.92
CA GLY A 433 25.49 3.81 4.50
C GLY A 433 25.48 2.35 4.01
N GLY A 434 25.39 1.39 4.93
CA GLY A 434 25.49 -0.05 4.66
C GLY A 434 26.88 -0.66 4.83
N LEU A 435 27.94 0.15 4.97
CA LEU A 435 29.31 -0.37 5.09
C LEU A 435 29.63 -0.84 6.53
N PRO A 436 30.44 -1.91 6.71
CA PRO A 436 30.97 -2.30 8.02
C PRO A 436 31.90 -1.25 8.62
N LEU A 437 31.76 -0.99 9.94
CA LEU A 437 32.60 -0.01 10.63
C LEU A 437 34.07 -0.47 10.66
N TRP A 438 34.34 -1.77 10.79
CA TRP A 438 35.71 -2.31 10.86
C TRP A 438 36.56 -1.96 9.62
N LEU A 439 35.96 -1.68 8.46
CA LEU A 439 36.67 -1.17 7.27
C LEU A 439 37.41 0.14 7.56
N ARG A 440 36.87 0.99 8.45
CA ARG A 440 37.51 2.23 8.90
C ARG A 440 38.93 1.99 9.42
N ASP A 441 39.13 0.86 10.07
CA ASP A 441 40.35 0.56 10.79
C ASP A 441 41.39 -0.26 9.99
N VAL A 442 41.04 -0.66 8.77
CA VAL A 442 41.96 -1.21 7.77
C VAL A 442 43.03 -0.17 7.39
N PRO A 443 44.33 -0.51 7.41
CA PRO A 443 45.39 0.38 6.95
C PRO A 443 45.21 0.80 5.48
N GLY A 444 45.40 2.08 5.18
CA GLY A 444 45.29 2.60 3.80
C GLY A 444 43.86 2.82 3.29
N MET A 445 42.82 2.51 4.08
CA MET A 445 41.43 2.62 3.62
C MET A 445 41.03 4.06 3.26
N CYS A 446 40.42 4.17 2.08
CA CYS A 446 39.66 5.32 1.59
C CYS A 446 38.31 4.78 1.10
N PHE A 447 37.21 5.53 1.21
CA PHE A 447 35.90 5.02 0.78
C PHE A 447 35.54 5.46 -0.63
N ARG A 448 34.87 4.57 -1.38
CA ARG A 448 34.26 4.83 -2.70
C ARG A 448 35.23 5.45 -3.73
N SER A 449 36.47 4.98 -3.79
CA SER A 449 37.50 5.52 -4.70
C SER A 449 38.64 4.53 -4.93
N ILE A 450 39.63 4.89 -5.74
CA ILE A 450 40.88 4.14 -5.90
C ILE A 450 41.90 4.66 -4.88
N CYS A 451 42.20 3.85 -3.86
CA CYS A 451 43.12 4.28 -2.81
C CYS A 451 44.56 4.35 -3.33
N GLY A 452 45.25 5.45 -3.03
CA GLY A 452 46.63 5.68 -3.50
C GLY A 452 46.78 6.12 -4.96
N TYR A 453 45.69 6.51 -5.64
CA TYR A 453 45.72 6.97 -7.04
C TYR A 453 46.71 8.13 -7.29
N ASP A 454 47.59 7.99 -8.30
CA ASP A 454 48.68 8.95 -8.57
C ASP A 454 48.61 9.68 -9.92
N GLY A 455 47.49 9.57 -10.64
CA GLY A 455 47.33 10.14 -12.00
C GLY A 455 47.88 9.24 -13.12
N SER A 456 48.23 8.00 -12.80
CA SER A 456 48.50 6.94 -13.78
C SER A 456 47.29 5.99 -13.87
N PRO A 457 46.96 5.42 -15.05
CA PRO A 457 46.19 4.18 -15.12
C PRO A 457 47.06 3.06 -14.52
N GLY A 458 46.88 2.84 -13.21
CA GLY A 458 47.89 2.19 -12.39
C GLY A 458 48.02 0.68 -12.59
N GLU A 459 49.04 0.25 -13.33
CA GLU A 459 49.81 -0.89 -12.85
C GLU A 459 50.33 -0.55 -11.44
N CYS A 460 49.91 -1.31 -10.42
CA CYS A 460 50.39 -1.13 -9.06
C CYS A 460 51.92 -1.27 -9.06
N LYS A 461 52.63 -0.21 -8.64
CA LYS A 461 54.11 -0.16 -8.69
C LYS A 461 54.70 -1.38 -7.96
N PRO A 462 55.62 -2.14 -8.59
CA PRO A 462 56.19 -3.33 -7.98
C PRO A 462 56.85 -3.06 -6.63
N TRP A 463 56.71 -4.01 -5.70
CA TRP A 463 57.38 -4.01 -4.40
C TRP A 463 58.89 -4.15 -4.57
N GLU A 464 59.65 -3.14 -4.14
CA GLU A 464 61.00 -3.40 -3.63
C GLU A 464 60.86 -4.03 -2.23
N ASP A 465 61.43 -5.23 -2.11
CA ASP A 465 61.44 -6.25 -1.03
C ASP A 465 60.01 -6.49 -0.20
N GLY A 466 58.24 -8.00 -0.33
CA GLY A 466 57.67 -9.20 -1.04
C GLY A 466 56.14 -9.29 -0.87
N ASP A 467 55.45 -8.14 -0.77
CA ASP A 467 54.06 -8.03 -0.33
C ASP A 467 53.19 -7.25 -1.34
N PHE A 468 51.99 -7.76 -1.60
CA PHE A 468 50.98 -7.18 -2.50
C PHE A 468 49.64 -6.90 -1.79
N SER A 469 49.54 -7.15 -0.48
CA SER A 469 48.34 -6.83 0.30
C SER A 469 48.22 -5.31 0.52
N GLY A 470 46.99 -4.78 0.47
CA GLY A 470 46.69 -3.40 0.89
C GLY A 470 47.18 -2.27 -0.02
N CYS A 471 47.50 -2.53 -1.30
CA CYS A 471 47.77 -1.44 -2.26
C CYS A 471 46.51 -0.63 -2.61
N ASP A 472 45.33 -1.27 -2.58
CA ASP A 472 44.03 -0.61 -2.66
C ASP A 472 42.97 -1.45 -1.90
N PRO A 473 42.89 -1.29 -0.56
CA PRO A 473 42.04 -2.14 0.26
C PRO A 473 40.55 -1.93 0.01
N TRP A 474 40.12 -0.76 -0.51
CA TRP A 474 38.71 -0.53 -0.80
C TRP A 474 38.23 -1.49 -1.89
N ARG A 475 38.95 -1.54 -3.01
CA ARG A 475 38.62 -2.43 -4.12
C ARG A 475 38.75 -3.91 -3.74
N GLU A 476 39.69 -4.26 -2.87
CA GLU A 476 39.86 -5.62 -2.33
C GLU A 476 38.61 -6.07 -1.55
N TYR A 477 38.27 -5.42 -0.43
CA TYR A 477 37.12 -5.82 0.39
C TYR A 477 35.77 -5.64 -0.32
N MET A 478 35.62 -4.59 -1.14
CA MET A 478 34.39 -4.40 -1.95
C MET A 478 34.21 -5.53 -2.96
N ALA A 479 35.27 -5.96 -3.65
CA ALA A 479 35.19 -7.05 -4.60
C ALA A 479 34.83 -8.38 -3.90
N ASP A 480 35.44 -8.71 -2.76
CA ASP A 480 35.13 -9.95 -2.05
C ASP A 480 33.67 -10.03 -1.60
N PHE A 481 33.11 -8.96 -1.01
CA PHE A 481 31.70 -8.93 -0.63
C PHE A 481 30.75 -8.98 -1.84
N VAL A 482 31.00 -8.16 -2.88
CA VAL A 482 30.15 -8.13 -4.08
C VAL A 482 30.19 -9.49 -4.81
N MET A 483 31.35 -10.14 -4.87
CA MET A 483 31.52 -11.50 -5.40
C MET A 483 30.86 -12.56 -4.51
N ALA A 484 30.84 -12.39 -3.18
CA ALA A 484 30.12 -13.28 -2.28
C ALA A 484 28.59 -13.20 -2.51
N ILE A 485 28.03 -12.01 -2.65
CA ILE A 485 26.61 -11.83 -2.99
C ILE A 485 26.30 -12.40 -4.39
N GLY A 486 27.15 -12.14 -5.39
CA GLY A 486 26.98 -12.70 -6.73
C GLY A 486 27.02 -14.22 -6.77
N ARG A 487 27.91 -14.86 -6.00
CA ARG A 487 27.95 -16.32 -5.80
C ARG A 487 26.68 -16.82 -5.11
N LEU A 488 26.29 -16.21 -3.98
CA LEU A 488 25.09 -16.58 -3.22
C LEU A 488 23.83 -16.60 -4.11
N VAL A 489 23.63 -15.54 -4.89
CA VAL A 489 22.50 -15.38 -5.82
C VAL A 489 22.53 -16.43 -6.93
N LYS A 490 23.71 -16.76 -7.47
CA LYS A 490 23.88 -17.76 -8.55
C LYS A 490 23.77 -19.20 -8.05
N ASP A 491 24.32 -19.53 -6.90
CA ASP A 491 24.21 -20.86 -6.28
C ASP A 491 22.77 -21.13 -5.81
N ALA A 492 22.07 -20.09 -5.35
CA ALA A 492 20.64 -20.13 -5.03
C ALA A 492 19.71 -20.16 -6.26
N LYS A 493 20.26 -20.01 -7.48
CA LYS A 493 19.56 -19.98 -8.78
C LYS A 493 18.54 -18.85 -8.94
N LEU A 494 18.93 -17.63 -8.57
CA LEU A 494 18.03 -16.49 -8.48
C LEU A 494 18.06 -15.55 -9.70
N THR A 495 19.01 -15.69 -10.64
CA THR A 495 19.07 -14.83 -11.84
C THR A 495 18.19 -15.33 -12.99
N ALA A 496 17.79 -14.41 -13.88
CA ALA A 496 16.99 -14.70 -15.07
C ALA A 496 17.54 -15.84 -15.94
N ALA A 497 18.86 -15.85 -16.21
CA ALA A 497 19.53 -16.91 -16.97
C ALA A 497 19.50 -18.30 -16.29
N GLN A 498 19.12 -18.37 -15.01
CA GLN A 498 18.91 -19.61 -14.27
C GLN A 498 17.41 -19.92 -14.05
N GLY A 499 16.52 -19.03 -14.46
CA GLY A 499 15.07 -19.11 -14.26
C GLY A 499 14.58 -18.60 -12.90
N GLY A 500 15.38 -17.78 -12.21
CA GLY A 500 14.99 -17.07 -10.98
C GLY A 500 14.52 -15.63 -11.24
N PRO A 501 14.03 -14.90 -10.22
CA PRO A 501 13.30 -13.64 -10.39
C PRO A 501 14.18 -12.38 -10.55
N VAL A 502 15.50 -12.43 -10.33
CA VAL A 502 16.36 -11.25 -10.48
C VAL A 502 16.54 -10.93 -11.96
N ILE A 503 16.05 -9.76 -12.38
CA ILE A 503 16.06 -9.28 -13.78
C ILE A 503 17.00 -8.10 -14.02
N MET A 504 17.44 -7.41 -12.97
CA MET A 504 18.41 -6.32 -13.04
C MET A 504 19.14 -6.18 -11.69
N ALA A 505 20.29 -5.53 -11.69
CA ALA A 505 21.07 -5.28 -10.48
C ALA A 505 21.78 -3.93 -10.51
N GLN A 506 22.22 -3.44 -9.35
CA GLN A 506 23.00 -2.21 -9.19
C GLN A 506 24.23 -2.43 -8.30
N LEU A 507 25.36 -1.87 -8.72
CA LEU A 507 26.52 -1.58 -7.86
C LEU A 507 26.64 -0.07 -7.64
N GLU A 508 27.31 0.32 -6.54
CA GLU A 508 27.35 1.69 -6.01
C GLU A 508 25.97 2.29 -5.70
N ASN A 509 25.91 3.52 -5.17
CA ASN A 509 24.66 4.28 -5.05
C ASN A 509 24.92 5.79 -5.05
N GLU A 510 24.38 6.52 -6.03
CA GLU A 510 24.57 7.97 -6.19
C GLU A 510 26.04 8.39 -6.13
N TYR A 511 26.81 7.94 -7.13
CA TYR A 511 28.24 8.23 -7.23
C TYR A 511 28.50 9.50 -8.05
N GLY A 512 28.93 10.58 -7.39
CA GLY A 512 29.04 11.92 -7.97
C GLY A 512 30.46 12.49 -8.13
N ASP A 513 31.51 11.70 -7.96
CA ASP A 513 32.89 12.17 -8.03
C ASP A 513 33.46 12.11 -9.45
N ASP A 514 33.35 13.22 -10.19
CA ASP A 514 33.92 13.39 -11.54
C ASP A 514 35.40 13.85 -11.53
N THR A 515 36.18 13.44 -10.52
CA THR A 515 37.66 13.48 -10.60
C THR A 515 38.20 12.37 -11.50
N GLU A 516 39.51 12.40 -11.77
CA GLU A 516 40.18 11.33 -12.53
C GLU A 516 40.16 9.99 -11.78
N ALA A 517 40.36 10.03 -10.45
CA ALA A 517 40.24 8.86 -9.57
C ALA A 517 38.80 8.33 -9.53
N GLY A 518 37.79 9.21 -9.44
CA GLY A 518 36.38 8.82 -9.42
C GLY A 518 35.90 8.22 -10.75
N ARG A 519 36.36 8.74 -11.90
CA ARG A 519 36.16 8.11 -13.22
C ARG A 519 36.78 6.71 -13.29
N ALA A 520 38.06 6.60 -12.92
CA ALA A 520 38.75 5.30 -12.92
C ALA A 520 38.11 4.29 -11.94
N TYR A 521 37.55 4.77 -10.82
CA TYR A 521 36.78 3.96 -9.88
C TYR A 521 35.46 3.47 -10.49
N ILE A 522 34.62 4.34 -11.05
CA ILE A 522 33.32 3.92 -11.58
C ILE A 522 33.46 2.98 -12.79
N ASP A 523 34.46 3.19 -13.65
CA ASP A 523 34.80 2.25 -14.73
C ASP A 523 35.17 0.86 -14.17
N TRP A 524 35.98 0.79 -13.10
CA TRP A 524 36.29 -0.47 -12.40
C TRP A 524 35.06 -1.11 -11.74
N VAL A 525 34.13 -0.34 -11.17
CA VAL A 525 32.85 -0.88 -10.66
C VAL A 525 32.04 -1.48 -11.82
N GLY A 526 32.09 -0.89 -13.01
CA GLY A 526 31.58 -1.47 -14.25
C GLY A 526 32.21 -2.84 -14.55
N GLU A 527 33.54 -2.92 -14.63
CA GLU A 527 34.26 -4.17 -14.87
C GLU A 527 33.89 -5.27 -13.85
N LEU A 528 33.83 -4.93 -12.56
CA LEU A 528 33.40 -5.83 -11.48
C LEU A 528 31.96 -6.32 -11.70
N SER A 529 31.04 -5.44 -12.08
CA SER A 529 29.63 -5.77 -12.32
C SER A 529 29.46 -6.82 -13.42
N PHE A 530 30.18 -6.67 -14.55
CA PHE A 530 30.17 -7.65 -15.63
C PHE A 530 30.90 -8.94 -15.23
N GLY A 531 31.98 -8.83 -14.45
CA GLY A 531 32.78 -9.96 -13.94
C GLY A 531 32.00 -10.95 -13.07
N LEU A 532 30.92 -10.52 -12.41
CA LEU A 532 30.02 -11.40 -11.65
C LEU A 532 29.29 -12.42 -12.55
N GLY A 533 29.04 -12.05 -13.82
CA GLY A 533 28.27 -12.85 -14.77
C GLY A 533 26.87 -13.20 -14.25
N LEU A 534 26.10 -12.20 -13.82
CA LEU A 534 24.70 -12.40 -13.39
C LEU A 534 23.73 -12.58 -14.57
N ASP A 535 24.18 -12.25 -15.78
CA ASP A 535 23.43 -12.33 -17.05
C ASP A 535 22.12 -11.51 -17.05
N VAL A 536 22.17 -10.33 -16.42
CA VAL A 536 21.12 -9.31 -16.35
C VAL A 536 21.68 -7.91 -16.64
N PRO A 537 20.85 -6.95 -17.11
CA PRO A 537 21.25 -5.54 -17.18
C PRO A 537 21.67 -4.97 -15.82
N TRP A 538 22.70 -4.12 -15.85
CA TRP A 538 23.17 -3.34 -14.71
C TRP A 538 22.66 -1.91 -14.79
N VAL A 539 22.25 -1.34 -13.66
CA VAL A 539 21.84 0.06 -13.53
C VAL A 539 22.74 0.78 -12.52
N MET A 540 22.90 2.10 -12.67
CA MET A 540 23.58 2.97 -11.71
C MET A 540 22.79 4.28 -11.55
N CYS A 541 22.41 4.62 -10.32
CA CYS A 541 21.50 5.73 -10.06
C CYS A 541 22.21 7.08 -9.83
N ASN A 542 21.53 8.16 -10.24
CA ASN A 542 21.77 9.55 -9.84
C ASN A 542 23.25 9.96 -9.71
N GLY A 543 23.98 9.88 -10.82
CA GLY A 543 25.39 10.27 -10.86
C GLY A 543 26.09 9.75 -12.10
N MET A 544 27.35 9.34 -11.92
CA MET A 544 28.13 8.64 -12.91
C MET A 544 27.63 7.21 -13.07
N SER A 545 27.46 6.75 -14.31
CA SER A 545 27.29 5.35 -14.67
C SER A 545 28.49 4.87 -15.46
N ALA A 546 28.89 3.62 -15.25
CA ALA A 546 29.96 2.96 -15.99
C ALA A 546 29.51 2.59 -17.40
N ASN A 547 30.46 2.48 -18.34
CA ASN A 547 30.14 2.09 -19.72
C ASN A 547 29.43 0.72 -19.79
N GLY A 548 28.28 0.65 -20.46
CA GLY A 548 27.43 -0.55 -20.53
C GLY A 548 26.49 -0.76 -19.33
N THR A 549 26.40 0.21 -18.41
CA THR A 549 25.39 0.24 -17.33
C THR A 549 24.40 1.37 -17.57
N ILE A 550 23.12 1.12 -17.29
CA ILE A 550 22.02 2.06 -17.55
C ILE A 550 22.03 3.18 -16.50
N ASN A 551 22.00 4.45 -16.92
CA ASN A 551 21.79 5.56 -15.98
C ASN A 551 20.32 5.61 -15.53
N VAL A 552 20.06 5.69 -14.22
CA VAL A 552 18.68 5.72 -13.67
C VAL A 552 18.46 6.86 -12.67
N TYR A 553 17.22 7.35 -12.62
CA TYR A 553 16.84 8.54 -11.86
C TYR A 553 16.47 8.22 -10.40
N ASN A 554 16.83 9.10 -9.47
CA ASN A 554 16.24 9.22 -8.12
C ASN A 554 15.74 10.66 -7.90
N GLY A 555 14.63 10.82 -7.18
CA GLY A 555 14.07 12.12 -6.81
C GLY A 555 12.55 12.12 -6.67
N ASP A 556 11.94 13.31 -6.76
CA ASP A 556 10.53 13.56 -6.45
C ASP A 556 9.68 14.00 -7.68
N ASP A 557 10.11 14.98 -8.48
CA ASP A 557 9.36 15.55 -9.62
C ASP A 557 10.25 16.08 -10.78
N GLY A 558 11.31 15.34 -11.16
CA GLY A 558 12.29 15.74 -12.20
C GLY A 558 12.10 15.15 -13.60
N ALA A 559 10.98 14.49 -13.89
CA ALA A 559 10.79 13.59 -15.06
C ALA A 559 11.26 14.17 -16.42
N GLU A 560 10.87 15.39 -16.76
CA GLU A 560 11.22 16.02 -18.06
C GLU A 560 12.66 16.50 -18.13
N GLU A 561 13.23 17.02 -17.04
CA GLU A 561 14.64 17.43 -17.01
C GLU A 561 15.56 16.21 -17.09
N TYR A 562 15.23 15.15 -16.33
CA TYR A 562 15.95 13.88 -16.42
C TYR A 562 15.91 13.35 -17.85
N LYS A 563 14.71 13.23 -18.45
CA LYS A 563 14.54 12.78 -19.84
C LYS A 563 15.36 13.61 -20.82
N ALA A 564 15.36 14.93 -20.71
CA ALA A 564 16.10 15.79 -21.64
C ALA A 564 17.61 15.52 -21.61
N ARG A 565 18.20 15.41 -20.40
CA ARG A 565 19.63 15.07 -20.21
C ARG A 565 19.94 13.63 -20.60
N HIS A 566 19.00 12.71 -20.36
CA HIS A 566 19.15 11.29 -20.65
C HIS A 566 19.07 10.99 -22.15
N ASP A 567 18.11 11.56 -22.88
CA ASP A 567 17.99 11.43 -24.34
C ASP A 567 19.21 12.02 -25.08
N GLU A 568 19.85 13.06 -24.54
CA GLU A 568 21.07 13.65 -25.10
C GLU A 568 22.30 12.76 -24.94
N ARG A 569 22.44 12.06 -23.81
CA ARG A 569 23.65 11.31 -23.43
C ARG A 569 23.54 9.79 -23.63
N TRP A 570 22.34 9.25 -23.48
CA TRP A 570 22.00 7.82 -23.52
C TRP A 570 20.68 7.57 -24.30
N PRO A 571 20.63 7.89 -25.61
CA PRO A 571 19.42 7.73 -26.42
C PRO A 571 18.95 6.27 -26.50
N ASP A 572 19.87 5.30 -26.53
CA ASP A 572 19.56 3.87 -26.72
C ASP A 572 19.17 3.13 -25.42
N GLU A 573 19.23 3.79 -24.25
CA GLU A 573 18.88 3.24 -22.93
C GLU A 573 17.44 3.60 -22.52
N PRO A 574 16.72 2.75 -21.78
CA PRO A 574 15.34 3.02 -21.34
C PRO A 574 15.29 4.05 -20.20
N LEU A 575 14.18 4.78 -20.08
CA LEU A 575 13.94 5.66 -18.93
C LEU A 575 13.53 4.85 -17.69
N GLY A 576 14.45 4.75 -16.72
CA GLY A 576 14.22 4.13 -15.41
C GLY A 576 14.30 5.11 -14.23
N TRP A 577 13.32 5.02 -13.33
CA TRP A 577 13.27 5.74 -12.05
C TRP A 577 13.40 4.73 -10.90
N THR A 578 14.57 4.67 -10.26
CA THR A 578 14.87 3.74 -9.15
C THR A 578 14.35 4.22 -7.81
N GLU A 579 14.27 5.53 -7.55
CA GLU A 579 13.75 6.04 -6.29
C GLU A 579 12.80 7.21 -6.52
N ASN A 580 11.49 6.94 -6.62
CA ASN A 580 10.46 7.96 -6.41
C ASN A 580 10.28 8.14 -4.91
N GLU A 581 10.87 9.20 -4.38
CA GLU A 581 11.19 9.33 -2.95
C GLU A 581 9.97 9.66 -2.08
N GLY A 582 9.76 8.84 -1.05
CA GLY A 582 8.95 9.14 0.13
C GLY A 582 9.89 9.29 1.33
N TRP A 583 10.00 10.51 1.84
CA TRP A 583 11.11 10.94 2.70
C TRP A 583 11.08 10.31 4.12
N PHE A 584 12.24 10.35 4.78
CA PHE A 584 12.46 9.80 6.12
C PHE A 584 12.22 10.82 7.23
N ASP A 585 11.92 10.34 8.44
CA ASP A 585 11.75 11.17 9.63
C ASP A 585 13.02 11.19 10.51
N THR A 586 13.22 12.28 11.24
CA THR A 586 14.35 12.46 12.19
C THR A 586 13.84 12.96 13.53
N TRP A 587 14.57 12.70 14.62
CA TRP A 587 14.21 13.20 15.96
C TRP A 587 14.21 14.73 16.07
N ALA A 588 14.78 15.46 15.11
CA ALA A 588 14.90 16.91 15.12
C ALA A 588 14.11 17.64 14.00
N GLY A 589 13.80 17.00 12.86
CA GLY A 589 13.30 17.66 11.64
C GLY A 589 11.77 17.60 11.45
N SER A 590 11.22 18.53 10.66
CA SER A 590 9.77 18.71 10.41
C SER A 590 9.09 17.48 9.77
N PHE A 591 7.91 17.12 10.29
CA PHE A 591 7.03 16.09 9.69
C PHE A 591 6.56 16.45 8.27
N GLU A 592 6.48 17.74 7.95
CA GLU A 592 6.00 18.23 6.64
C GLU A 592 6.85 17.68 5.48
N ASN A 593 8.13 17.36 5.75
CA ASN A 593 9.05 16.81 4.76
C ASN A 593 8.74 15.33 4.41
N SER A 594 8.12 14.55 5.30
CA SER A 594 7.87 13.11 5.09
C SER A 594 6.53 12.77 4.45
N GLN A 595 5.66 13.76 4.20
CA GLN A 595 4.25 13.55 3.82
C GLN A 595 3.87 14.14 2.46
N ARG A 596 4.49 13.62 1.39
CA ARG A 596 4.03 13.82 0.00
C ARG A 596 2.57 13.38 -0.16
N SER A 597 1.76 14.05 -0.98
CA SER A 597 0.30 13.76 -1.03
C SER A 597 -0.06 12.54 -1.88
N ALA A 598 -1.29 12.03 -1.76
CA ALA A 598 -1.78 10.94 -2.62
C ALA A 598 -1.92 11.41 -4.08
N GLU A 599 -2.43 12.63 -4.27
CA GLU A 599 -2.57 13.33 -5.54
C GLU A 599 -1.21 13.59 -6.19
N GLU A 600 -0.24 14.03 -5.39
CA GLU A 600 1.11 14.38 -5.82
C GLU A 600 1.90 13.15 -6.28
N MET A 601 1.90 12.07 -5.48
CA MET A 601 2.54 10.81 -5.86
C MET A 601 1.89 10.22 -7.14
N ALA A 602 0.57 10.33 -7.28
CA ALA A 602 -0.13 9.89 -8.50
C ALA A 602 0.18 10.77 -9.71
N TYR A 603 0.31 12.09 -9.51
CA TYR A 603 0.67 13.05 -10.55
C TYR A 603 2.06 12.76 -11.12
N VAL A 604 3.09 12.59 -10.27
CA VAL A 604 4.47 12.39 -10.75
C VAL A 604 4.66 11.04 -11.43
N VAL A 605 4.01 9.96 -10.96
CA VAL A 605 4.09 8.64 -11.60
C VAL A 605 3.35 8.63 -12.94
N ALA A 606 2.16 9.24 -13.01
CA ALA A 606 1.43 9.37 -14.29
C ALA A 606 2.20 10.23 -15.30
N ARG A 607 2.85 11.33 -14.85
CA ARG A 607 3.71 12.18 -15.68
C ARG A 607 4.97 11.44 -16.15
N TRP A 608 5.59 10.61 -15.29
CA TRP A 608 6.75 9.79 -15.66
C TRP A 608 6.44 8.81 -16.80
N VAL A 609 5.31 8.09 -16.74
CA VAL A 609 4.90 7.23 -17.85
C VAL A 609 4.51 8.05 -19.08
N ALA A 610 3.80 9.18 -18.90
CA ALA A 610 3.41 10.06 -20.00
C ALA A 610 4.60 10.53 -20.86
N VAL A 611 5.74 10.84 -20.24
CA VAL A 611 6.97 11.26 -20.94
C VAL A 611 7.79 10.11 -21.53
N GLY A 612 7.41 8.84 -21.32
CA GLY A 612 8.12 7.68 -21.88
C GLY A 612 8.83 6.78 -20.88
N GLY A 613 8.60 6.97 -19.57
CA GLY A 613 9.04 6.04 -18.54
C GLY A 613 8.62 4.59 -18.84
N SER A 614 9.50 3.64 -18.53
CA SER A 614 9.22 2.19 -18.64
C SER A 614 9.68 1.39 -17.43
N HIS A 615 10.55 1.93 -16.59
CA HIS A 615 10.80 1.42 -15.24
C HIS A 615 10.50 2.51 -14.20
N HIS A 616 9.77 2.14 -13.15
CA HIS A 616 9.48 2.97 -11.99
C HIS A 616 9.50 2.12 -10.71
N ASN A 617 10.02 2.70 -9.63
CA ASN A 617 9.96 2.15 -8.29
C ASN A 617 9.56 3.21 -7.25
N TYR A 618 8.61 2.86 -6.37
CA TYR A 618 8.33 3.61 -5.14
C TYR A 618 9.42 3.37 -4.09
N TYR A 619 10.15 4.43 -3.69
CA TYR A 619 11.18 4.35 -2.65
C TYR A 619 10.77 5.20 -1.43
N MET A 620 10.18 4.65 -0.38
CA MET A 620 9.79 3.25 -0.19
C MET A 620 8.37 2.96 -0.71
N TRP A 621 8.03 1.69 -0.90
CA TRP A 621 6.63 1.26 -0.93
C TRP A 621 6.19 0.84 0.49
N TYR A 622 7.06 0.13 1.21
CA TYR A 622 6.96 -0.05 2.66
C TYR A 622 8.33 0.15 3.32
N GLY A 623 8.46 1.18 4.15
CA GLY A 623 9.74 1.52 4.79
C GLY A 623 10.14 0.62 5.96
N GLY A 624 9.18 0.09 6.72
CA GLY A 624 9.46 -0.73 7.90
C GLY A 624 9.99 0.09 9.10
N ASN A 625 10.80 -0.55 9.94
CA ASN A 625 11.38 0.06 11.14
C ASN A 625 12.88 -0.27 11.28
N HIS A 626 13.66 0.64 11.86
CA HIS A 626 15.05 0.42 12.25
C HIS A 626 15.10 -0.39 13.55
N VAL A 627 15.06 -1.73 13.39
CA VAL A 627 15.18 -2.71 14.48
C VAL A 627 16.63 -2.70 15.00
N GLY A 628 16.82 -2.49 16.30
CA GLY A 628 18.14 -2.28 16.91
C GLY A 628 18.78 -0.95 16.51
N GLN A 629 20.12 -0.89 16.48
CA GLN A 629 20.91 0.31 16.23
C GLN A 629 21.05 0.71 14.75
N TRP A 630 20.47 -0.04 13.80
CA TRP A 630 20.73 0.07 12.36
C TRP A 630 20.19 1.35 11.67
N GLY A 631 19.54 2.26 12.40
CA GLY A 631 19.25 3.61 11.89
C GLY A 631 20.50 4.47 11.82
N ALA A 632 20.68 5.16 10.69
CA ALA A 632 21.67 6.22 10.57
C ALA A 632 21.40 7.41 11.52
N ALA A 633 22.37 8.31 11.57
CA ALA A 633 22.41 9.55 12.35
C ALA A 633 21.06 10.31 12.46
N SER A 634 20.57 10.47 13.69
CA SER A 634 19.36 11.23 14.09
C SER A 634 18.01 10.73 13.55
N LEU A 635 17.94 9.55 12.91
CA LEU A 635 16.70 8.98 12.39
C LEU A 635 15.77 8.42 13.48
N THR A 636 14.47 8.49 13.22
CA THR A 636 13.42 7.81 13.99
C THR A 636 13.54 6.27 13.91
N ASN A 637 12.81 5.55 14.75
CA ASN A 637 12.73 4.09 14.66
C ASN A 637 11.77 3.65 13.54
N ALA A 638 10.66 4.38 13.32
CA ALA A 638 9.89 4.29 12.08
C ALA A 638 10.72 4.78 10.89
N TYR A 639 10.70 4.07 9.75
CA TYR A 639 11.30 4.54 8.50
C TYR A 639 10.21 4.87 7.48
N ALA A 640 10.22 6.12 6.99
CA ALA A 640 9.33 6.63 5.95
C ALA A 640 7.84 6.30 6.19
N ASP A 641 7.26 6.73 7.31
CA ASP A 641 5.85 6.43 7.67
C ASP A 641 4.82 7.00 6.65
N GLY A 642 5.27 7.94 5.81
CA GLY A 642 4.50 8.59 4.75
C GLY A 642 4.40 7.84 3.42
N VAL A 643 4.80 6.58 3.29
CA VAL A 643 4.69 5.81 2.01
C VAL A 643 3.37 5.01 1.90
N ASN A 644 3.23 4.11 0.91
CA ASN A 644 2.01 3.32 0.71
C ASN A 644 1.61 2.49 1.94
N PHE A 645 2.59 1.98 2.68
CA PHE A 645 2.39 1.35 3.99
C PHE A 645 3.08 2.14 5.09
N ARG A 646 2.31 2.41 6.14
CA ARG A 646 2.77 3.01 7.40
C ARG A 646 3.85 2.13 8.02
N ALA A 647 4.81 2.72 8.75
CA ALA A 647 5.85 1.99 9.49
C ALA A 647 5.24 0.95 10.45
N ASP A 648 4.06 1.23 11.01
CA ASP A 648 3.27 0.31 11.84
C ASP A 648 2.63 -0.89 11.09
N GLY A 649 2.84 -1.02 9.78
CA GLY A 649 2.48 -2.20 8.97
C GLY A 649 1.03 -2.24 8.50
N LEU A 650 0.34 -1.10 8.52
CA LEU A 650 -0.98 -0.91 7.91
C LEU A 650 -0.87 -0.10 6.60
N PRO A 651 -1.83 -0.25 5.67
CA PRO A 651 -2.05 0.69 4.57
C PRO A 651 -2.05 2.14 5.04
N ASN A 652 -1.49 3.02 4.23
CA ASN A 652 -1.58 4.46 4.42
C ASN A 652 -2.67 5.02 3.49
N GLU A 653 -3.91 5.04 3.97
CA GLU A 653 -5.05 5.47 3.15
C GLU A 653 -5.33 6.98 3.24
N PRO A 654 -5.73 7.64 2.13
CA PRO A 654 -6.18 7.06 0.86
C PRO A 654 -5.04 6.85 -0.18
N LYS A 655 -3.78 7.08 0.21
CA LYS A 655 -2.62 7.03 -0.69
C LYS A 655 -2.42 5.65 -1.30
N ARG A 656 -2.45 4.58 -0.50
CA ARG A 656 -2.30 3.20 -1.01
C ARG A 656 -3.36 2.88 -2.07
N SER A 657 -4.65 3.02 -1.73
CA SER A 657 -5.74 2.70 -2.65
C SER A 657 -5.75 3.57 -3.91
N HIS A 658 -5.32 4.83 -3.83
CA HIS A 658 -5.22 5.71 -5.01
C HIS A 658 -4.05 5.34 -5.93
N LEU A 659 -2.87 5.05 -5.37
CA LEU A 659 -1.70 4.61 -6.16
C LEU A 659 -1.91 3.21 -6.75
N ARG A 660 -2.58 2.31 -6.02
CA ARG A 660 -3.04 1.01 -6.55
C ARG A 660 -3.94 1.18 -7.79
N ARG A 661 -4.89 2.12 -7.77
CA ARG A 661 -5.73 2.44 -8.94
C ARG A 661 -4.89 2.93 -10.12
N LEU A 662 -3.87 3.77 -9.89
CA LEU A 662 -2.96 4.22 -10.93
C LEU A 662 -2.14 3.05 -11.52
N ASN A 663 -1.50 2.24 -10.68
CA ASN A 663 -0.65 1.12 -11.11
C ASN A 663 -1.40 0.14 -12.01
N VAL A 664 -2.64 -0.22 -11.64
CA VAL A 664 -3.46 -1.11 -12.45
C VAL A 664 -3.87 -0.46 -13.77
N VAL A 665 -4.31 0.80 -13.78
CA VAL A 665 -4.64 1.50 -15.05
C VAL A 665 -3.42 1.61 -15.97
N LEU A 666 -2.23 1.88 -15.43
CA LEU A 666 -0.97 1.89 -16.20
C LEU A 666 -0.60 0.49 -16.72
N GLY A 667 -0.82 -0.56 -15.93
CA GLY A 667 -0.55 -1.93 -16.34
C GLY A 667 -1.52 -2.46 -17.40
N GLU A 668 -2.81 -2.11 -17.31
CA GLU A 668 -3.83 -2.40 -18.34
C GLU A 668 -3.43 -1.76 -19.68
N LEU A 669 -2.84 -0.56 -19.60
CA LEU A 669 -2.31 0.20 -20.74
C LEU A 669 -0.93 -0.28 -21.22
N ASN A 670 -0.32 -1.34 -20.66
CA ASN A 670 1.00 -1.80 -21.10
C ASN A 670 1.03 -2.14 -22.60
N GLY A 671 -0.06 -2.66 -23.16
CA GLY A 671 -0.20 -2.89 -24.59
C GLY A 671 -0.01 -1.60 -25.41
N GLU A 672 -0.89 -0.60 -25.21
CA GLU A 672 -0.77 0.70 -25.90
C GLU A 672 0.53 1.45 -25.58
N LEU A 673 1.13 1.24 -24.40
CA LEU A 673 2.40 1.85 -24.00
C LEU A 673 3.64 1.18 -24.63
N MET A 674 3.54 -0.08 -25.09
CA MET A 674 4.66 -0.81 -25.71
C MET A 674 4.52 -0.95 -27.24
N GLU A 675 3.33 -0.64 -27.81
CA GLU A 675 3.12 -0.43 -29.25
C GLU A 675 4.07 0.65 -29.84
N VAL A 676 4.42 1.68 -29.05
CA VAL A 676 5.31 2.77 -29.48
C VAL A 676 6.77 2.32 -29.36
N GLU A 677 7.42 2.05 -30.50
CA GLU A 677 8.81 1.54 -30.52
C GLU A 677 9.88 2.54 -30.10
N ASP A 678 9.65 3.84 -30.27
CA ASP A 678 10.61 4.90 -29.96
C ASP A 678 10.00 5.99 -29.07
N ARG A 679 10.50 6.11 -27.83
CA ARG A 679 10.07 7.13 -26.86
C ARG A 679 10.27 8.57 -27.34
N HIS A 680 11.19 8.82 -28.29
CA HIS A 680 11.53 10.18 -28.74
C HIS A 680 10.50 10.77 -29.72
N THR A 681 9.56 9.93 -30.20
CA THR A 681 8.38 10.35 -30.98
C THR A 681 7.30 10.98 -30.11
N VAL A 682 7.16 10.54 -28.84
CA VAL A 682 6.18 11.08 -27.89
C VAL A 682 6.66 12.45 -27.40
N ARG A 683 5.87 13.49 -27.68
CA ARG A 683 6.19 14.89 -27.32
C ARG A 683 4.92 15.61 -26.86
N PRO A 684 5.02 16.52 -25.88
CA PRO A 684 3.87 17.28 -25.41
C PRO A 684 3.37 18.23 -26.48
N VAL A 685 2.06 18.21 -26.73
CA VAL A 685 1.35 19.21 -27.52
C VAL A 685 0.66 20.18 -26.57
N LYS A 686 0.99 21.48 -26.65
CA LYS A 686 0.34 22.51 -25.82
C LYS A 686 -1.13 22.70 -26.19
N LEU A 687 -1.96 22.85 -25.17
CA LEU A 687 -3.40 23.07 -25.24
C LEU A 687 -3.76 24.41 -24.55
N GLU A 688 -5.05 24.57 -24.23
CA GLU A 688 -5.59 25.72 -23.48
C GLU A 688 -5.14 25.70 -22.00
N HIS A 689 -5.13 26.87 -21.34
CA HIS A 689 -4.87 27.00 -19.88
C HIS A 689 -3.56 26.39 -19.36
N ASP A 690 -2.51 26.46 -20.18
CA ASP A 690 -1.16 25.89 -19.95
C ASP A 690 -1.13 24.36 -19.76
N ALA A 691 -2.21 23.67 -20.13
CA ALA A 691 -2.22 22.21 -20.21
C ALA A 691 -1.46 21.71 -21.45
N GLU A 692 -0.97 20.48 -21.37
CA GLU A 692 -0.27 19.77 -22.44
C GLU A 692 -0.84 18.36 -22.58
N VAL A 693 -0.63 17.74 -23.74
CA VAL A 693 -1.06 16.35 -23.98
C VAL A 693 0.06 15.53 -24.62
N PHE A 694 0.31 14.37 -24.03
CA PHE A 694 1.17 13.32 -24.57
C PHE A 694 0.27 12.28 -25.25
N GLU A 695 0.13 12.37 -26.57
CA GLU A 695 -0.65 11.42 -27.37
C GLU A 695 0.22 10.21 -27.73
N TRP A 696 -0.16 9.03 -27.24
CA TRP A 696 0.58 7.78 -27.43
C TRP A 696 -0.01 6.94 -28.56
N THR A 697 -1.33 6.72 -28.50
CA THR A 697 -2.09 6.01 -29.54
C THR A 697 -3.43 6.72 -29.74
N SER A 698 -4.23 6.28 -30.73
CA SER A 698 -5.60 6.78 -30.90
C SER A 698 -6.53 6.46 -29.71
N ARG A 699 -6.11 5.57 -28.80
CA ARG A 699 -6.85 5.11 -27.60
C ARG A 699 -6.17 5.46 -26.27
N LEU A 700 -5.00 6.11 -26.30
CA LEU A 700 -4.27 6.54 -25.11
C LEU A 700 -3.65 7.94 -25.29
N ALA A 701 -4.03 8.86 -24.41
CA ALA A 701 -3.30 10.10 -24.19
C ALA A 701 -3.26 10.45 -22.69
N PHE A 702 -2.21 11.17 -22.29
CA PHE A 702 -2.08 11.76 -20.96
C PHE A 702 -2.26 13.27 -21.09
N LEU A 703 -3.36 13.83 -20.58
CA LEU A 703 -3.53 15.27 -20.45
C LEU A 703 -2.93 15.70 -19.12
N HIS A 704 -1.96 16.59 -19.17
CA HIS A 704 -1.18 17.06 -18.03
C HIS A 704 -1.37 18.56 -17.88
N ARG A 705 -1.57 19.04 -16.66
CA ARG A 705 -1.48 20.47 -16.34
C ARG A 705 -0.43 20.68 -15.24
N PRO A 706 0.61 21.48 -15.48
CA PRO A 706 1.70 21.68 -14.53
C PRO A 706 1.26 22.49 -13.30
N ALA A 707 2.22 22.86 -12.46
CA ALA A 707 1.96 23.76 -11.34
C ALA A 707 1.59 25.17 -11.83
N CYS A 708 0.30 25.50 -11.78
CA CYS A 708 -0.20 26.87 -11.79
C CYS A 708 -0.32 27.42 -10.35
N GLY A 709 -0.57 28.73 -10.21
CA GLY A 709 -0.75 29.41 -8.91
C GLY A 709 -2.09 29.11 -8.23
N GLU A 710 -2.71 30.12 -7.61
CA GLU A 710 -4.08 30.02 -7.09
C GLU A 710 -5.11 29.88 -8.23
N GLY A 711 -5.19 28.68 -8.82
CA GLY A 711 -6.02 28.35 -9.96
C GLY A 711 -6.99 27.20 -9.66
N GLY A 712 -8.25 27.37 -10.07
CA GLY A 712 -9.23 26.29 -10.03
C GLY A 712 -9.01 25.23 -11.10
N ALA A 713 -9.89 24.24 -11.13
CA ALA A 713 -9.99 23.32 -12.25
C ALA A 713 -10.48 24.06 -13.50
N GLU A 714 -9.69 24.02 -14.57
CA GLU A 714 -10.02 24.67 -15.85
C GLU A 714 -10.58 23.66 -16.84
N LYS A 715 -11.23 24.16 -17.90
CA LYS A 715 -11.75 23.34 -18.99
C LYS A 715 -10.79 23.38 -20.18
N VAL A 716 -10.40 22.21 -20.66
CA VAL A 716 -9.44 22.05 -21.77
C VAL A 716 -10.08 21.17 -22.84
N SER A 717 -10.12 21.69 -24.07
CA SER A 717 -10.71 21.00 -25.22
C SER A 717 -9.68 20.12 -25.94
N TYR A 718 -9.99 18.83 -26.12
CA TYR A 718 -9.10 17.89 -26.82
C TYR A 718 -9.88 16.81 -27.58
N LYS A 719 -9.53 16.64 -28.86
CA LYS A 719 -10.23 15.80 -29.85
C LYS A 719 -11.74 16.09 -29.91
N GLN A 720 -12.58 15.20 -29.37
CA GLN A 720 -14.05 15.30 -29.42
C GLN A 720 -14.69 15.72 -28.07
N ALA A 721 -13.88 16.06 -27.06
CA ALA A 721 -14.35 16.29 -25.70
C ALA A 721 -13.70 17.50 -25.01
N THR A 722 -14.29 17.92 -23.89
CA THR A 722 -13.75 18.94 -23.00
C THR A 722 -13.56 18.33 -21.62
N TYR A 723 -12.32 18.29 -21.16
CA TYR A 723 -11.92 17.73 -19.87
C TYR A 723 -11.83 18.85 -18.82
N THR A 724 -11.98 18.52 -17.55
CA THR A 724 -11.82 19.47 -16.43
C THR A 724 -10.58 19.06 -15.64
N ILE A 725 -9.59 19.96 -15.50
CA ILE A 725 -8.25 19.63 -15.01
C ILE A 725 -7.66 20.71 -14.06
N LYS A 726 -7.19 20.27 -12.89
CA LYS A 726 -6.62 21.11 -11.82
C LYS A 726 -5.15 21.45 -12.08
N CYS A 727 -4.56 22.32 -11.27
CA CYS A 727 -3.10 22.48 -11.20
C CYS A 727 -2.46 21.21 -10.62
N ARG A 728 -1.30 20.78 -11.14
CA ARG A 728 -0.64 19.50 -10.79
C ARG A 728 -1.58 18.30 -10.92
N GLU A 729 -2.28 18.19 -12.05
CA GLU A 729 -3.12 17.01 -12.37
C GLU A 729 -2.69 16.36 -13.70
N VAL A 730 -2.76 15.03 -13.74
CA VAL A 730 -2.71 14.22 -14.96
C VAL A 730 -4.00 13.44 -15.08
N LEU A 731 -4.66 13.56 -16.24
CA LEU A 731 -5.77 12.73 -16.67
C LEU A 731 -5.27 11.72 -17.69
N VAL A 732 -5.40 10.43 -17.40
CA VAL A 732 -5.17 9.35 -18.36
C VAL A 732 -6.48 9.13 -19.11
N VAL A 733 -6.51 9.35 -20.42
CA VAL A 733 -7.76 9.34 -21.21
C VAL A 733 -7.66 8.44 -22.43
N ASP A 734 -8.83 7.95 -22.86
CA ASP A 734 -9.04 7.35 -24.17
C ASP A 734 -9.60 8.41 -25.15
N PRO A 735 -8.80 8.92 -26.10
CA PRO A 735 -9.24 10.02 -26.98
C PRO A 735 -10.32 9.62 -28.00
N SER A 736 -10.54 8.31 -28.20
CA SER A 736 -11.53 7.78 -29.14
C SER A 736 -12.92 7.64 -28.55
N THR A 737 -13.01 7.46 -27.22
CA THR A 737 -14.27 7.28 -26.48
C THR A 737 -14.60 8.43 -25.52
N ALA A 738 -13.66 9.37 -25.33
CA ALA A 738 -13.70 10.47 -24.36
C ALA A 738 -13.77 10.01 -22.87
N ILE A 739 -13.33 8.78 -22.59
CA ILE A 739 -13.32 8.21 -21.24
C ILE A 739 -12.04 8.63 -20.52
N VAL A 740 -12.17 9.21 -19.32
CA VAL A 740 -11.06 9.36 -18.38
C VAL A 740 -10.88 8.01 -17.66
N ARG A 741 -9.75 7.34 -17.90
CA ARG A 741 -9.40 6.06 -17.24
C ARG A 741 -8.84 6.29 -15.83
N PHE A 742 -8.12 7.40 -15.61
CA PHE A 742 -7.62 7.81 -14.29
C PHE A 742 -7.43 9.34 -14.19
N ALA A 743 -7.55 9.91 -12.99
CA ALA A 743 -7.34 11.32 -12.72
C ALA A 743 -6.55 11.52 -11.41
N SER A 744 -5.34 12.09 -11.49
CA SER A 744 -4.39 12.06 -10.37
C SER A 744 -4.86 12.84 -9.14
N ALA A 745 -5.60 13.93 -9.29
CA ALA A 745 -6.09 14.73 -8.16
C ALA A 745 -7.55 14.41 -7.77
N SER A 746 -8.05 13.21 -8.11
CA SER A 746 -9.39 12.73 -7.77
C SER A 746 -9.32 11.50 -6.84
N VAL A 747 -8.95 11.79 -5.60
CA VAL A 747 -8.72 10.84 -4.49
C VAL A 747 -10.03 10.54 -3.75
N GLY A 748 -10.22 9.29 -3.33
CA GLY A 748 -11.39 8.85 -2.54
C GLY A 748 -11.24 9.12 -1.04
N GLN A 749 -12.34 9.07 -0.28
CA GLN A 749 -12.29 9.19 1.18
C GLN A 749 -11.53 7.99 1.81
N PRO A 750 -10.67 8.21 2.83
CA PRO A 750 -10.04 7.13 3.58
C PRO A 750 -11.02 6.46 4.57
N PRO A 751 -10.92 5.14 4.79
CA PRO A 751 -11.69 4.44 5.83
C PRO A 751 -11.29 4.83 7.25
N GLU A 752 -12.20 4.75 8.24
CA GLU A 752 -11.86 5.04 9.63
C GLU A 752 -10.85 4.02 10.21
N LEU A 753 -9.71 4.52 10.68
CA LEU A 753 -8.69 3.75 11.38
C LEU A 753 -9.08 3.60 12.87
N ILE A 754 -9.59 2.43 13.25
CA ILE A 754 -9.90 2.10 14.63
C ILE A 754 -8.60 1.89 15.42
N THR A 755 -8.50 2.55 16.58
CA THR A 755 -7.48 2.25 17.60
C THR A 755 -8.15 1.74 18.87
N LYS A 756 -7.74 0.56 19.35
CA LYS A 756 -8.24 -0.11 20.55
C LYS A 756 -7.08 -0.32 21.53
N VAL A 757 -7.28 0.02 22.81
CA VAL A 757 -6.30 -0.33 23.85
C VAL A 757 -6.42 -1.82 24.17
N LEU A 758 -5.30 -2.54 24.15
CA LEU A 758 -5.21 -3.94 24.61
C LEU A 758 -4.78 -4.00 26.08
N ALA A 759 -3.79 -3.21 26.48
CA ALA A 759 -3.33 -3.12 27.86
C ALA A 759 -2.89 -1.68 28.21
N ASN A 760 -3.34 -1.17 29.35
CA ASN A 760 -2.73 0.00 30.01
C ASN A 760 -1.75 -0.51 31.07
N LEU A 761 -0.49 -0.10 31.00
CA LEU A 761 0.58 -0.61 31.86
C LEU A 761 0.82 0.38 33.02
N THR A 762 0.00 0.25 34.07
CA THR A 762 0.02 1.11 35.25
C THR A 762 1.33 0.99 36.04
N MET A 763 1.65 1.98 36.88
CA MET A 763 2.93 2.03 37.61
C MET A 763 3.21 0.77 38.46
N GLU A 764 2.16 0.14 38.99
CA GLU A 764 2.24 -1.06 39.84
C GLU A 764 2.60 -2.33 39.05
N GLN A 765 2.43 -2.34 37.72
CA GLN A 765 2.80 -3.45 36.83
C GLN A 765 4.25 -3.37 36.35
N TRP A 766 4.91 -2.21 36.52
CA TRP A 766 6.32 -2.05 36.20
C TRP A 766 7.21 -2.45 37.38
N SER A 767 8.32 -3.09 37.06
CA SER A 767 9.46 -3.27 37.95
C SER A 767 10.67 -2.54 37.39
N MET A 768 11.62 -2.18 38.26
CA MET A 768 12.77 -1.34 37.88
C MET A 768 14.09 -1.93 38.39
N ARG A 769 15.12 -1.87 37.54
CA ARG A 769 16.52 -2.09 37.90
C ARG A 769 17.34 -0.88 37.47
N ARG A 770 18.19 -0.34 38.36
CA ARG A 770 19.14 0.70 37.98
C ARG A 770 20.25 0.08 37.14
N GLU A 771 20.62 0.76 36.06
CA GLU A 771 21.77 0.41 35.26
C GLU A 771 23.04 0.93 35.96
N ILE A 772 23.97 0.03 36.22
CA ILE A 772 25.20 0.25 36.99
C ILE A 772 26.23 -0.71 36.41
N ALA A 773 27.39 -0.22 35.99
CA ALA A 773 28.43 -1.07 35.43
C ALA A 773 28.87 -2.15 36.45
N ARG A 774 28.65 -3.43 36.11
CA ARG A 774 28.95 -4.59 36.98
C ARG A 774 30.22 -5.32 36.53
N HIS A 775 30.63 -6.28 37.36
CA HIS A 775 31.76 -7.17 37.06
C HIS A 775 31.51 -7.97 35.77
N GLY A 776 32.50 -8.04 34.88
CA GLY A 776 32.42 -8.73 33.59
C GLY A 776 32.34 -7.80 32.37
N MET A 777 31.96 -6.54 32.54
CA MET A 777 31.95 -5.56 31.44
C MET A 777 33.36 -5.21 30.95
N ALA A 778 33.52 -4.96 29.65
CA ALA A 778 34.79 -4.56 29.06
C ALA A 778 35.16 -3.12 29.43
N VAL A 779 36.35 -2.92 30.00
CA VAL A 779 36.86 -1.61 30.44
C VAL A 779 38.17 -1.28 29.73
N VAL A 780 38.21 -0.15 29.03
CA VAL A 780 39.39 0.42 28.38
C VAL A 780 39.90 1.58 29.24
N ASN A 781 41.17 1.56 29.62
CA ASN A 781 41.80 2.65 30.38
C ASN A 781 42.85 3.36 29.52
N ALA A 782 42.84 4.69 29.51
CA ALA A 782 43.78 5.51 28.75
C ALA A 782 44.02 6.87 29.44
N THR A 783 45.07 7.59 29.01
CA THR A 783 45.39 8.93 29.54
C THR A 783 44.55 10.07 28.93
N LYS A 784 43.62 9.72 28.04
CA LYS A 784 42.71 10.59 27.29
C LYS A 784 41.44 9.80 26.94
N PRO A 785 40.29 10.44 26.70
CA PRO A 785 39.13 9.75 26.14
C PRO A 785 39.41 9.28 24.71
N ILE A 786 38.92 8.08 24.38
CA ILE A 786 38.88 7.48 23.03
C ILE A 786 37.47 7.71 22.45
N ASP A 787 37.34 7.90 21.14
CA ASP A 787 36.02 8.13 20.53
C ASP A 787 35.08 6.92 20.70
N HIS A 788 33.77 7.20 20.69
CA HIS A 788 32.74 6.21 21.00
C HIS A 788 32.76 5.01 20.05
N LEU A 789 32.96 5.23 18.74
CA LEU A 789 32.89 4.14 17.75
C LEU A 789 34.09 3.20 17.88
N SER A 790 35.27 3.74 18.21
CA SER A 790 36.48 2.95 18.54
C SER A 790 36.37 2.16 19.86
N ILE A 791 35.26 2.28 20.59
CA ILE A 791 34.95 1.49 21.79
C ILE A 791 33.73 0.59 21.54
N SER A 792 32.65 1.12 20.95
CA SER A 792 31.40 0.37 20.76
C SER A 792 31.40 -0.55 19.54
N ASP A 793 32.20 -0.27 18.51
CA ASP A 793 32.26 -1.00 17.24
C ASP A 793 30.87 -1.20 16.58
N LEU A 794 29.96 -0.24 16.78
CA LEU A 794 28.54 -0.32 16.42
C LEU A 794 27.72 -1.47 17.05
N ASP A 795 28.28 -2.31 17.94
CA ASP A 795 27.53 -3.35 18.67
C ASP A 795 26.45 -2.79 19.61
N THR A 796 26.69 -1.57 20.10
CA THR A 796 25.86 -0.86 21.08
C THR A 796 25.93 0.65 20.83
N ASP A 797 24.85 1.35 21.12
CA ASP A 797 24.79 2.81 21.09
C ASP A 797 25.34 3.44 22.38
N TYR A 798 25.85 2.66 23.34
CA TYR A 798 26.23 3.15 24.67
C TYR A 798 27.71 2.96 25.02
N VAL A 799 28.35 4.05 25.44
CA VAL A 799 29.70 4.05 26.04
C VAL A 799 29.69 4.92 27.29
N THR A 800 30.10 4.37 28.44
CA THR A 800 30.25 5.16 29.68
C THR A 800 31.71 5.58 29.86
N TYR A 801 31.97 6.88 29.84
CA TYR A 801 33.27 7.45 30.19
C TYR A 801 33.28 7.81 31.68
N LYS A 802 34.39 7.56 32.36
CA LYS A 802 34.66 7.99 33.73
C LYS A 802 36.03 8.67 33.82
N THR A 803 36.10 9.76 34.57
CA THR A 803 37.35 10.34 35.10
C THR A 803 37.09 10.99 36.46
N THR A 804 38.06 11.69 37.03
CA THR A 804 37.92 12.48 38.26
C THR A 804 38.31 13.93 37.97
N VAL A 805 37.51 14.90 38.41
CA VAL A 805 37.68 16.34 38.12
C VAL A 805 37.83 17.16 39.40
N ALA A 806 38.61 18.24 39.35
CA ALA A 806 38.81 19.17 40.46
C ALA A 806 38.22 20.56 40.15
N THR A 807 37.56 21.17 41.13
CA THR A 807 36.88 22.49 41.01
C THR A 807 37.75 23.64 41.53
N ASP A 808 39.07 23.54 41.40
CA ASP A 808 40.03 24.46 42.01
C ASP A 808 39.86 25.90 41.48
N GLY A 809 39.62 26.84 42.39
CA GLY A 809 39.37 28.25 42.09
C GLY A 809 38.00 28.58 41.48
N ALA A 810 37.10 27.60 41.32
CA ALA A 810 35.80 27.80 40.68
C ALA A 810 34.83 28.62 41.57
N ASN A 811 34.63 29.90 41.23
CA ASN A 811 33.61 30.77 41.83
C ASN A 811 32.46 31.02 40.84
N GLY A 812 31.33 30.33 41.02
CA GLY A 812 30.11 30.52 40.21
C GLY A 812 29.50 29.21 39.72
N ASN A 813 28.63 29.30 38.71
CA ASN A 813 28.08 28.10 38.05
C ASN A 813 29.21 27.35 37.33
N VAL A 814 29.39 26.08 37.67
CA VAL A 814 30.31 25.18 36.94
C VAL A 814 29.62 24.68 35.67
N SER A 815 30.37 24.53 34.58
CA SER A 815 29.90 23.89 33.35
C SER A 815 30.99 23.03 32.71
N LEU A 816 30.57 21.88 32.18
CA LEU A 816 31.35 20.99 31.34
C LEU A 816 31.07 21.28 29.86
N GLU A 817 32.10 21.52 29.06
CA GLU A 817 32.03 21.42 27.59
C GLU A 817 32.62 20.09 27.13
N ILE A 818 31.98 19.45 26.15
CA ILE A 818 32.48 18.25 25.47
C ILE A 818 32.50 18.54 23.97
N ASP A 819 33.68 18.51 23.34
CA ASP A 819 33.79 18.61 21.89
C ASP A 819 33.38 17.27 21.23
N SER A 820 32.35 17.31 20.38
CA SER A 820 31.53 16.19 19.93
C SER A 820 31.19 16.27 18.43
N ARG A 821 30.57 15.21 17.88
CA ARG A 821 29.87 15.19 16.58
C ARG A 821 28.35 15.32 16.75
N VAL A 822 27.62 15.43 15.64
CA VAL A 822 26.15 15.38 15.60
C VAL A 822 25.60 13.99 15.91
N SER A 823 24.31 13.91 16.24
CA SER A 823 23.59 12.68 16.58
C SER A 823 24.14 12.01 17.84
N GLN A 824 24.41 12.83 18.86
CA GLN A 824 25.06 12.41 20.10
C GLN A 824 24.32 12.95 21.32
N VAL A 825 24.08 12.11 22.32
CA VAL A 825 23.58 12.52 23.64
C VAL A 825 24.64 12.25 24.70
N PHE A 826 24.69 13.09 25.73
CA PHE A 826 25.51 12.88 26.92
C PHE A 826 24.65 13.06 28.17
N HIS A 827 24.58 12.01 28.99
CA HIS A 827 24.01 12.06 30.33
C HIS A 827 25.16 12.07 31.34
N VAL A 828 25.33 13.21 32.01
CA VAL A 828 26.46 13.48 32.89
C VAL A 828 26.00 13.45 34.34
N SER A 829 26.80 12.82 35.21
CA SER A 829 26.57 12.78 36.66
C SER A 829 27.89 12.85 37.42
N THR A 830 27.81 13.17 38.71
CA THR A 830 28.96 13.18 39.63
C THR A 830 28.61 12.51 40.95
N ASP A 831 29.60 12.17 41.77
CA ASP A 831 29.38 11.54 43.09
C ASP A 831 28.69 12.48 44.11
N GLY A 832 28.51 13.76 43.75
CA GLY A 832 27.81 14.76 44.54
C GLY A 832 26.48 15.26 43.98
N GLY A 833 25.96 14.78 42.84
CA GLY A 833 24.86 15.47 42.14
C GLY A 833 23.96 14.67 41.19
N SER A 834 22.94 15.37 40.69
CA SER A 834 21.91 14.86 39.76
C SER A 834 22.47 14.52 38.38
N ILE A 835 21.72 13.71 37.61
CA ILE A 835 21.99 13.48 36.20
C ILE A 835 21.46 14.64 35.36
N LEU A 836 22.31 15.14 34.45
CA LEU A 836 22.02 16.28 33.58
C LEU A 836 22.36 15.91 32.14
N THR A 837 21.45 16.23 31.22
CA THR A 837 21.53 15.78 29.82
C THR A 837 21.85 16.96 28.91
N ALA A 838 22.85 16.82 28.06
CA ALA A 838 23.03 17.65 26.87
C ALA A 838 22.89 16.79 25.61
N THR A 839 22.37 17.39 24.54
CA THR A 839 22.05 16.67 23.31
C THR A 839 22.55 17.49 22.13
N VAL A 840 23.36 16.85 21.28
CA VAL A 840 23.89 17.41 20.04
C VAL A 840 23.12 16.81 18.88
N MET A 841 21.94 17.38 18.61
CA MET A 841 21.18 17.10 17.39
C MET A 841 21.14 18.36 16.54
N ASN A 842 21.85 18.32 15.41
CA ASN A 842 21.65 19.22 14.28
C ASN A 842 21.58 18.37 13.00
N LEU A 843 20.85 18.86 12.01
CA LEU A 843 20.56 18.22 10.72
C LEU A 843 21.27 18.93 9.55
N GLU A 844 21.94 20.06 9.80
CA GLU A 844 22.73 20.76 8.78
C GLU A 844 23.94 19.92 8.34
N LYS A 845 23.82 19.26 7.18
CA LYS A 845 24.92 18.53 6.53
C LYS A 845 26.16 19.43 6.40
N GLY A 846 27.31 18.95 6.84
CA GLY A 846 28.62 19.57 6.62
C GLY A 846 29.26 20.26 7.83
N ASN A 847 28.51 20.67 8.86
CA ASN A 847 29.14 21.14 10.11
C ASN A 847 29.37 19.98 11.07
N THR A 848 30.59 19.46 11.12
CA THR A 848 30.92 18.24 11.89
C THR A 848 31.46 18.48 13.29
N GLN A 849 31.83 19.71 13.68
CA GLN A 849 32.35 20.00 15.02
C GLN A 849 31.30 20.70 15.88
N TRP A 850 30.96 20.08 17.01
CA TRP A 850 29.96 20.56 17.95
C TRP A 850 30.49 20.57 19.38
N LYS A 851 29.80 21.34 20.24
CA LYS A 851 30.00 21.32 21.68
C LYS A 851 28.71 20.95 22.39
N ALA A 852 28.77 19.94 23.24
CA ALA A 852 27.75 19.74 24.27
C ALA A 852 28.16 20.56 25.50
N THR A 853 27.32 21.49 25.94
CA THR A 853 27.54 22.25 27.19
C THR A 853 26.56 21.75 28.24
N VAL A 854 27.09 21.19 29.33
CA VAL A 854 26.32 20.69 30.47
C VAL A 854 26.59 21.59 31.68
N PRO A 855 25.60 22.30 32.26
CA PRO A 855 25.78 22.96 33.54
C PRO A 855 25.90 21.90 34.65
N LEU A 856 26.79 22.11 35.62
CA LEU A 856 27.00 21.24 36.78
C LEU A 856 26.72 22.02 38.09
N PRO A 857 25.44 22.34 38.38
CA PRO A 857 25.04 23.04 39.59
C PRO A 857 25.28 22.19 40.85
N GLY A 858 25.67 22.84 41.94
CA GLY A 858 25.83 22.20 43.25
C GLY A 858 27.23 21.65 43.55
N LEU A 859 28.18 21.72 42.61
CA LEU A 859 29.58 21.40 42.89
C LEU A 859 30.22 22.51 43.76
N GLU A 860 30.89 22.09 44.82
CA GLU A 860 31.65 22.94 45.74
C GLU A 860 33.02 23.30 45.14
N SER A 861 33.56 24.48 45.45
CA SER A 861 34.89 24.92 45.00
C SER A 861 36.03 24.16 45.71
N ASN A 862 37.17 23.98 45.03
CA ASN A 862 38.37 23.32 45.56
C ASN A 862 38.14 21.87 46.06
N ARG A 863 37.32 21.10 45.34
CA ARG A 863 36.98 19.72 45.67
C ARG A 863 37.10 18.82 44.44
N SER A 864 37.55 17.59 44.66
CA SER A 864 37.54 16.54 43.64
C SER A 864 36.19 15.80 43.63
N TYR A 865 35.74 15.46 42.42
CA TYR A 865 34.51 14.71 42.14
C TYR A 865 34.81 13.62 41.12
N ASP A 866 34.21 12.44 41.29
CA ASP A 866 34.12 11.46 40.20
C ASP A 866 33.11 11.97 39.17
N LEU A 867 33.47 11.91 37.89
CA LEU A 867 32.65 12.33 36.76
C LEU A 867 32.32 11.13 35.89
N TRP A 868 31.03 10.89 35.67
CA TRP A 868 30.54 9.91 34.70
C TRP A 868 29.82 10.61 33.55
N ILE A 869 30.08 10.15 32.32
CA ILE A 869 29.45 10.62 31.09
C ILE A 869 28.96 9.39 30.33
N LEU A 870 27.66 9.08 30.41
CA LEU A 870 27.03 8.11 29.51
C LEU A 870 26.81 8.78 28.14
N SER A 871 27.56 8.30 27.16
CA SER A 871 27.50 8.71 25.76
C SER A 871 26.54 7.79 25.02
N GLU A 872 25.45 8.34 24.48
CA GLU A 872 24.46 7.63 23.65
C GLU A 872 24.57 8.11 22.19
N SER A 873 24.98 7.20 21.31
CA SER A 873 25.02 7.41 19.87
C SER A 873 23.62 7.30 19.28
N LEU A 874 23.21 8.24 18.43
CA LEU A 874 21.93 8.19 17.70
C LEU A 874 22.15 7.78 16.24
N GLY A 875 23.01 6.78 16.02
CA GLY A 875 23.39 6.27 14.70
C GLY A 875 24.60 6.98 14.08
N VAL A 876 25.28 6.26 13.19
CA VAL A 876 26.40 6.78 12.37
C VAL A 876 25.86 7.43 11.10
N GLU A 877 26.54 8.47 10.63
CA GLU A 877 26.17 9.20 9.42
C GLU A 877 26.29 8.29 8.17
N ASN A 878 25.33 8.38 7.25
CA ASN A 878 25.27 7.52 6.06
C ASN A 878 25.84 8.16 4.79
N GLY A 879 26.02 9.48 4.76
CA GLY A 879 26.65 10.18 3.64
C GLY A 879 28.18 10.09 3.71
N MET A 880 28.83 9.61 2.65
CA MET A 880 30.27 9.39 2.59
C MET A 880 30.93 10.12 1.42
N LEU A 881 32.09 10.75 1.69
CA LEU A 881 32.93 11.41 0.69
C LEU A 881 33.84 10.40 -0.02
N SER A 882 33.93 10.51 -1.35
CA SER A 882 34.91 9.75 -2.15
C SER A 882 36.34 10.09 -1.74
N GLY A 883 37.20 9.06 -1.61
CA GLY A 883 38.64 9.21 -1.44
C GLY A 883 39.12 9.74 -0.08
N ALA A 884 38.20 10.06 0.84
CA ALA A 884 38.53 10.52 2.19
C ALA A 884 39.25 9.41 2.99
N PRO A 885 40.40 9.68 3.65
CA PRO A 885 41.10 8.66 4.44
C PRO A 885 40.29 8.28 5.69
N ALA A 886 39.91 7.01 5.78
CA ALA A 886 38.86 6.53 6.67
C ALA A 886 39.08 6.86 8.15
N LYS A 887 40.32 6.70 8.66
CA LYS A 887 40.68 6.98 10.07
C LYS A 887 40.61 8.45 10.48
N THR A 888 40.52 9.36 9.51
CA THR A 888 40.43 10.81 9.75
C THR A 888 39.07 11.41 9.39
N GLU A 889 38.17 10.60 8.82
CA GLU A 889 36.85 11.05 8.35
C GLU A 889 35.96 11.47 9.54
N PRO A 890 35.56 12.77 9.64
CA PRO A 890 34.81 13.30 10.77
C PRO A 890 33.48 12.62 11.08
N SER A 891 32.79 12.07 10.08
CA SER A 891 31.52 11.35 10.22
C SER A 891 31.67 9.97 10.89
N LEU A 892 32.89 9.42 10.90
CA LEU A 892 33.28 8.12 11.47
C LEU A 892 33.84 8.21 12.90
N GLN A 893 33.43 9.24 13.63
CA GLN A 893 33.73 9.46 15.05
C GLN A 893 32.43 9.83 15.77
N LYS A 894 32.26 9.38 17.02
CA LYS A 894 31.13 9.79 17.89
C LYS A 894 31.59 9.96 19.33
N GLY A 895 30.72 10.43 20.22
CA GLY A 895 31.05 10.72 21.62
C GLY A 895 32.10 11.82 21.76
N ILE A 896 33.10 11.58 22.61
CA ILE A 896 34.15 12.57 22.92
C ILE A 896 35.24 12.49 21.85
N VAL A 897 35.31 13.49 20.97
CA VAL A 897 36.24 13.50 19.82
C VAL A 897 37.31 14.59 19.92
N GLY A 898 37.02 15.69 20.61
CA GLY A 898 37.93 16.82 20.78
C GLY A 898 38.43 16.95 22.21
N ASP A 899 38.34 18.15 22.77
CA ASP A 899 38.63 18.46 24.17
C ASP A 899 37.43 18.16 25.09
N VAL A 900 37.70 18.10 26.39
CA VAL A 900 36.68 18.15 27.45
C VAL A 900 37.12 19.25 28.41
N ARG A 901 36.24 20.20 28.72
CA ARG A 901 36.62 21.40 29.51
C ARG A 901 35.70 21.62 30.69
N LEU A 902 36.28 21.80 31.88
CA LEU A 902 35.56 22.27 33.06
C LEU A 902 35.87 23.76 33.22
N ASN A 903 34.85 24.64 33.12
CA ASN A 903 35.03 26.10 33.20
C ASN A 903 36.16 26.65 32.29
N ASN A 904 36.19 26.21 31.04
CA ASN A 904 37.22 26.47 30.02
C ASN A 904 38.62 25.88 30.28
N GLN A 905 38.86 25.19 31.40
CA GLN A 905 40.11 24.44 31.63
C GLN A 905 39.98 23.04 31.04
N SER A 906 40.94 22.62 30.18
CA SER A 906 40.95 21.27 29.62
C SER A 906 41.21 20.22 30.71
N ILE A 907 40.40 19.17 30.69
CA ILE A 907 40.54 17.93 31.47
C ILE A 907 40.73 16.71 30.53
N LYS A 908 41.09 16.94 29.27
CA LYS A 908 41.31 15.87 28.27
C LYS A 908 42.45 14.93 28.70
N GLU A 909 43.52 15.46 29.28
CA GLU A 909 44.63 14.69 29.80
C GLU A 909 44.34 14.31 31.26
N GLY A 910 44.30 13.01 31.57
CA GLY A 910 43.99 12.51 32.91
C GLY A 910 43.73 11.00 32.91
N ASP A 911 43.42 10.41 34.07
CA ASP A 911 43.04 9.00 34.12
C ASP A 911 41.59 8.84 33.61
N TRP A 912 41.44 8.30 32.40
CA TRP A 912 40.14 8.01 31.78
C TRP A 912 39.89 6.49 31.74
N SER A 913 38.69 6.10 32.14
CA SER A 913 38.20 4.72 32.10
C SER A 913 36.89 4.68 31.30
N MET A 914 36.79 3.78 30.32
CA MET A 914 35.69 3.72 29.36
C MET A 914 35.09 2.32 29.32
N VAL A 915 33.77 2.23 29.39
CA VAL A 915 33.02 0.97 29.45
C VAL A 915 32.14 0.83 28.21
N LYS A 916 32.24 -0.32 27.51
CA LYS A 916 31.39 -0.66 26.35
C LYS A 916 30.03 -1.20 26.81
N GLY A 917 28.94 -0.62 26.30
CA GLY A 917 27.58 -1.09 26.48
C GLY A 917 27.01 -0.91 27.89
N LEU A 918 25.88 -1.58 28.14
CA LEU A 918 25.14 -1.60 29.41
C LEU A 918 25.20 -3.00 30.08
N ASP A 919 25.12 -3.09 31.41
CA ASP A 919 25.01 -4.36 32.15
C ASP A 919 23.80 -5.18 31.70
N GLY A 920 22.68 -4.50 31.42
CA GLY A 920 21.50 -5.14 30.83
C GLY A 920 21.75 -5.81 29.48
N GLU A 921 22.53 -5.18 28.59
CA GLU A 921 22.89 -5.71 27.27
C GLU A 921 23.89 -6.87 27.41
N VAL A 922 25.01 -6.64 28.11
CA VAL A 922 26.16 -7.56 28.17
C VAL A 922 25.85 -8.84 28.94
N ASN A 923 25.20 -8.74 30.10
CA ASN A 923 24.92 -9.88 30.97
C ASN A 923 23.55 -10.53 30.70
N ASN A 924 22.81 -10.05 29.68
CA ASN A 924 21.42 -10.43 29.39
C ASN A 924 20.48 -10.31 30.62
N SER A 925 20.79 -9.36 31.51
CA SER A 925 20.00 -9.06 32.72
C SER A 925 18.68 -8.34 32.39
N LEU A 926 18.31 -8.23 31.10
CA LEU A 926 17.15 -7.49 30.56
C LEU A 926 15.82 -7.77 31.30
N MET A 927 15.68 -8.97 31.85
CA MET A 927 14.43 -9.51 32.41
C MET A 927 14.45 -9.64 33.95
N THR A 928 15.53 -9.25 34.63
CA THR A 928 15.66 -9.36 36.10
C THR A 928 15.50 -8.01 36.78
N SER A 929 14.55 -7.93 37.72
CA SER A 929 14.27 -6.73 38.50
C SER A 929 14.80 -6.81 39.94
N ASP A 930 15.41 -5.70 40.39
CA ASP A 930 15.90 -5.56 41.76
C ASP A 930 14.82 -4.95 42.69
N THR A 931 13.85 -4.18 42.15
CA THR A 931 12.81 -3.47 42.93
C THR A 931 11.48 -3.27 42.18
N PRO A 932 10.33 -3.12 42.88
CA PRO A 932 9.11 -2.51 42.33
C PRO A 932 9.35 -1.08 41.83
N CYS A 933 8.58 -0.62 40.84
CA CYS A 933 8.87 0.63 40.14
C CYS A 933 8.64 1.92 40.96
N CYS A 934 9.64 2.80 40.93
CA CYS A 934 9.49 4.26 40.89
C CYS A 934 10.64 4.87 40.06
N ASN A 935 10.51 6.12 39.59
CA ASN A 935 11.51 6.73 38.70
C ASN A 935 12.91 6.85 39.34
N SER A 936 13.93 6.74 38.50
CA SER A 936 15.34 6.71 38.91
C SER A 936 16.04 8.03 38.61
N LEU A 937 16.89 8.50 39.53
CA LEU A 937 17.88 9.55 39.27
C LEU A 937 19.16 8.90 38.69
N GLY A 938 19.01 8.21 37.55
CA GLY A 938 20.06 7.35 37.00
C GLY A 938 19.53 6.48 35.86
N PRO A 939 20.36 6.09 34.88
CA PRO A 939 19.94 5.22 33.78
C PRO A 939 19.33 3.94 34.34
N ALA A 940 18.24 3.45 33.75
CA ALA A 940 17.47 2.37 34.35
C ALA A 940 16.70 1.54 33.33
N TRP A 941 16.46 0.29 33.71
CA TRP A 941 15.62 -0.67 33.01
C TRP A 941 14.26 -0.76 33.69
N PHE A 942 13.20 -0.68 32.89
CA PHE A 942 11.82 -0.83 33.32
C PHE A 942 11.23 -2.06 32.62
N MET A 943 10.70 -3.01 33.40
CA MET A 943 10.17 -4.28 32.88
C MET A 943 8.70 -4.45 33.28
N ALA A 944 7.85 -4.83 32.32
CA ALA A 944 6.44 -5.15 32.55
C ALA A 944 5.94 -6.26 31.61
N GLY A 945 5.05 -7.11 32.13
CA GLY A 945 4.33 -8.12 31.34
C GLY A 945 2.99 -7.59 30.80
N PHE A 946 2.58 -8.08 29.64
CA PHE A 946 1.24 -7.85 29.08
C PHE A 946 0.74 -9.10 28.33
N THR A 947 -0.58 -9.25 28.21
CA THR A 947 -1.21 -10.41 27.55
C THR A 947 -1.94 -9.95 26.28
N ILE A 948 -1.86 -10.73 25.21
CA ILE A 948 -2.72 -10.57 24.02
C ILE A 948 -3.36 -11.90 23.61
N ASP A 949 -4.63 -11.87 23.20
CA ASP A 949 -5.35 -13.07 22.78
C ASP A 949 -4.76 -13.67 21.49
N SER A 950 -4.34 -12.81 20.57
CA SER A 950 -3.83 -13.19 19.25
C SER A 950 -2.94 -12.11 18.65
N VAL A 951 -1.89 -12.54 17.95
CA VAL A 951 -1.10 -11.70 17.04
C VAL A 951 -1.97 -11.30 15.84
N GLY A 952 -1.81 -10.07 15.34
CA GLY A 952 -2.49 -9.59 14.14
C GLY A 952 -1.80 -10.04 12.84
N SER A 953 -2.55 -10.20 11.75
CA SER A 953 -1.97 -10.39 10.42
C SER A 953 -1.45 -9.04 9.89
N PRO A 954 -0.19 -8.97 9.40
CA PRO A 954 0.34 -7.80 8.70
C PRO A 954 -0.62 -7.29 7.61
N GLY A 955 -0.59 -5.98 7.33
CA GLY A 955 -1.50 -5.33 6.38
C GLY A 955 -2.93 -5.11 6.88
N THR A 956 -3.40 -5.87 7.87
CA THR A 956 -4.79 -5.78 8.35
C THR A 956 -4.94 -5.36 9.82
N ARG A 957 -3.97 -5.70 10.67
CA ARG A 957 -4.03 -5.44 12.11
C ARG A 957 -2.61 -5.24 12.67
N SER A 958 -2.36 -4.06 13.21
CA SER A 958 -1.10 -3.72 13.87
C SER A 958 -1.24 -3.71 15.39
N ILE A 959 -0.14 -3.98 16.08
CA ILE A 959 -0.01 -3.83 17.53
C ILE A 959 1.22 -2.93 17.79
N SER A 960 1.10 -2.01 18.74
CA SER A 960 2.15 -1.02 19.03
C SER A 960 2.17 -0.63 20.50
N LEU A 961 3.33 -0.16 20.98
CA LEU A 961 3.48 0.50 22.27
C LEU A 961 3.41 2.02 22.07
N THR A 962 2.45 2.67 22.72
CA THR A 962 2.37 4.14 22.81
C THR A 962 3.08 4.62 24.06
N LEU A 963 3.93 5.64 23.92
CA LEU A 963 4.68 6.25 25.03
C LEU A 963 3.73 6.95 26.02
N PRO A 964 4.04 6.95 27.33
CA PRO A 964 3.30 7.76 28.30
C PRO A 964 3.48 9.25 28.06
N GLN A 965 2.46 10.01 28.46
CA GLN A 965 2.48 11.48 28.39
C GLN A 965 3.25 12.07 29.57
N GLY A 966 3.99 13.16 29.31
CA GLY A 966 4.73 13.89 30.35
C GLY A 966 6.15 13.35 30.59
N LEU A 967 6.69 12.54 29.68
CA LEU A 967 8.12 12.23 29.67
C LEU A 967 8.94 13.51 29.48
N PRO A 968 10.08 13.69 30.18
CA PRO A 968 10.94 14.85 29.98
C PRO A 968 11.50 14.95 28.56
N ASP A 969 11.69 16.17 28.06
CA ASP A 969 12.42 16.40 26.82
C ASP A 969 13.81 15.75 26.86
N GLN A 970 14.25 15.21 25.71
CA GLN A 970 15.50 14.44 25.56
C GLN A 970 15.57 13.11 26.34
N ALA A 971 14.54 12.69 27.08
CA ALA A 971 14.44 11.32 27.57
C ALA A 971 14.37 10.34 26.38
N GLY A 972 15.03 9.20 26.52
CA GLY A 972 15.13 8.19 25.47
C GLY A 972 15.95 6.98 25.90
N GLY A 973 16.07 6.04 24.98
CA GLY A 973 16.82 4.80 25.15
C GLY A 973 16.39 3.79 24.09
N HIS A 974 16.18 2.53 24.50
CA HIS A 974 15.81 1.43 23.61
C HIS A 974 14.65 0.59 24.17
N ILE A 975 13.91 -0.06 23.28
CA ILE A 975 12.79 -0.97 23.60
C ILE A 975 13.18 -2.39 23.23
N TRP A 976 12.98 -3.34 24.16
CA TRP A 976 13.02 -4.77 23.91
C TRP A 976 11.64 -5.38 24.11
N LEU A 977 11.27 -6.30 23.21
CA LEU A 977 10.07 -7.13 23.29
C LEU A 977 10.52 -8.60 23.29
N ASN A 978 10.14 -9.35 24.33
CA ASN A 978 10.49 -10.78 24.47
C ASN A 978 12.00 -11.09 24.28
N GLY A 979 12.88 -10.15 24.65
CA GLY A 979 14.34 -10.24 24.50
C GLY A 979 14.91 -9.68 23.19
N VAL A 980 14.09 -9.35 22.19
CA VAL A 980 14.53 -8.75 20.92
C VAL A 980 14.55 -7.22 21.02
N ASN A 981 15.68 -6.59 20.73
CA ASN A 981 15.77 -5.12 20.60
C ASN A 981 14.99 -4.66 19.36
N ILE A 982 13.90 -3.93 19.55
CA ILE A 982 13.06 -3.40 18.45
C ILE A 982 13.44 -1.97 18.03
N GLY A 983 14.43 -1.35 18.70
CA GLY A 983 15.06 -0.09 18.31
C GLY A 983 14.94 1.04 19.34
N ARG A 984 15.48 2.20 18.94
CA ARG A 984 15.56 3.44 19.73
C ARG A 984 14.18 4.03 20.01
N TRP A 985 13.99 4.63 21.19
CA TRP A 985 12.85 5.51 21.50
C TRP A 985 13.30 6.86 22.05
N ARG A 986 12.53 7.92 21.82
CA ARG A 986 12.86 9.27 22.28
C ARG A 986 11.63 10.16 22.45
N ALA A 987 11.60 10.93 23.54
CA ALA A 987 10.50 11.83 23.92
C ALA A 987 10.61 13.25 23.32
N VAL A 988 11.47 13.48 22.33
CA VAL A 988 11.70 14.82 21.73
C VAL A 988 10.51 15.20 20.85
N GLY A 989 9.74 16.20 21.28
CA GLY A 989 8.62 16.76 20.52
C GLY A 989 7.53 15.75 20.13
N TYR A 990 7.51 14.56 20.77
CA TYR A 990 6.66 13.41 20.43
C TYR A 990 6.69 12.98 18.95
N ARG A 991 7.82 13.21 18.24
CA ARG A 991 7.95 12.88 16.79
C ARG A 991 7.67 11.42 16.45
N GLN A 992 8.01 10.51 17.34
CA GLN A 992 7.47 9.15 17.32
C GLN A 992 6.90 8.83 18.70
N ALA A 993 5.59 8.95 18.85
CA ALA A 993 4.87 8.62 20.09
C ALA A 993 4.44 7.14 20.17
N THR A 994 4.56 6.38 19.08
CA THR A 994 4.10 4.99 18.96
C THR A 994 5.12 4.13 18.23
N TYR A 995 5.43 2.96 18.78
CA TYR A 995 6.50 2.06 18.35
C TYR A 995 5.89 0.70 18.03
N ARG A 996 6.19 0.15 16.85
CA ARG A 996 5.58 -1.09 16.39
C ARG A 996 6.07 -2.28 17.22
N LEU A 997 5.18 -3.15 17.66
CA LEU A 997 5.54 -4.44 18.24
C LEU A 997 5.49 -5.50 17.12
N PRO A 998 6.63 -6.04 16.64
CA PRO A 998 6.63 -6.86 15.42
C PRO A 998 5.86 -8.18 15.60
N PRO A 999 4.99 -8.58 14.64
CA PRO A 999 4.22 -9.81 14.71
C PRO A 999 5.05 -11.09 14.93
N GLY A 1000 6.24 -11.19 14.35
CA GLY A 1000 7.15 -12.33 14.53
C GLY A 1000 7.84 -12.41 15.91
N VAL A 1001 7.74 -11.34 16.72
CA VAL A 1001 8.32 -11.28 18.08
C VAL A 1001 7.22 -11.40 19.15
N LEU A 1002 5.98 -11.00 18.82
CA LEU A 1002 4.80 -11.17 19.67
C LEU A 1002 4.37 -12.64 19.75
N VAL A 1003 3.89 -13.04 20.92
CA VAL A 1003 3.23 -14.35 21.14
C VAL A 1003 1.77 -14.15 21.58
N SER A 1004 0.91 -15.13 21.29
CA SER A 1004 -0.40 -15.24 21.97
C SER A 1004 -0.15 -15.69 23.42
N GLY A 1005 -0.82 -15.04 24.37
CA GLY A 1005 -0.51 -15.17 25.80
C GLY A 1005 0.39 -14.04 26.31
N GLU A 1006 1.26 -14.35 27.28
CA GLU A 1006 2.11 -13.36 27.95
C GLU A 1006 3.33 -12.96 27.12
N ASN A 1007 3.57 -11.65 27.07
CA ASN A 1007 4.70 -10.98 26.43
C ASN A 1007 5.36 -10.07 27.48
N THR A 1008 6.67 -9.82 27.36
CA THR A 1008 7.40 -8.90 28.23
C THR A 1008 7.99 -7.75 27.44
N LEU A 1009 7.81 -6.53 27.95
CA LEU A 1009 8.56 -5.35 27.55
C LEU A 1009 9.69 -5.11 28.55
N ALA A 1010 10.89 -4.86 28.04
CA ALA A 1010 11.99 -4.29 28.80
C ALA A 1010 12.44 -2.99 28.12
N ILE A 1011 12.47 -1.90 28.88
CA ILE A 1011 12.72 -0.55 28.35
C ILE A 1011 13.94 0.03 29.05
N PHE A 1012 14.97 0.38 28.29
CA PHE A 1012 16.05 1.20 28.81
C PHE A 1012 15.67 2.68 28.71
N SER A 1013 15.89 3.44 29.78
CA SER A 1013 15.85 4.91 29.78
C SER A 1013 17.17 5.44 30.30
N ALA A 1014 17.92 6.14 29.44
CA ALA A 1014 19.22 6.74 29.78
C ALA A 1014 19.11 7.85 30.83
N THR A 1015 17.91 8.43 31.02
CA THR A 1015 17.63 9.45 32.04
C THR A 1015 16.99 8.91 33.33
N GLY A 1016 16.59 7.64 33.36
CA GLY A 1016 15.84 7.06 34.48
C GLY A 1016 14.35 7.40 34.54
N HIS A 1017 13.81 8.04 33.51
CA HIS A 1017 12.38 8.34 33.37
C HIS A 1017 11.73 7.40 32.36
N TRP A 1018 10.69 6.69 32.79
CA TRP A 1018 9.83 5.92 31.89
C TRP A 1018 8.35 6.03 32.26
N VAL A 1019 8.00 6.10 33.55
CA VAL A 1019 6.59 6.08 33.98
C VAL A 1019 6.22 7.38 34.67
N THR A 1020 5.08 7.99 34.32
CA THR A 1020 4.65 9.28 34.85
C THR A 1020 3.55 9.12 35.89
N ALA A 1021 3.70 9.79 37.05
CA ALA A 1021 2.67 9.82 38.09
C ALA A 1021 1.51 10.79 37.77
N GLN A 1022 1.65 11.60 36.72
CA GLN A 1022 0.65 12.55 36.22
C GLN A 1022 0.67 12.52 34.69
N GLY A 1023 -0.16 11.65 34.11
CA GLY A 1023 -0.26 11.43 32.67
C GLY A 1023 -1.00 10.13 32.35
N SER A 1024 -1.26 9.87 31.06
CA SER A 1024 -1.69 8.55 30.61
C SER A 1024 -0.52 7.56 30.72
N PRO A 1025 -0.74 6.33 31.25
CA PRO A 1025 0.30 5.30 31.32
C PRO A 1025 0.73 4.82 29.92
N PRO A 1026 1.88 4.12 29.80
CA PRO A 1026 2.21 3.39 28.57
C PRO A 1026 1.07 2.44 28.20
N ALA A 1027 0.70 2.42 26.91
CA ALA A 1027 -0.40 1.61 26.42
C ALA A 1027 0.03 0.71 25.27
N VAL A 1028 -0.29 -0.58 25.36
CA VAL A 1028 -0.26 -1.48 24.20
C VAL A 1028 -1.58 -1.29 23.45
N VAL A 1029 -1.49 -0.79 22.22
CA VAL A 1029 -2.63 -0.48 21.36
C VAL A 1029 -2.65 -1.37 20.12
N GLU A 1030 -3.86 -1.60 19.63
CA GLU A 1030 -4.20 -2.35 18.44
C GLU A 1030 -4.82 -1.38 17.43
N LYS A 1031 -4.38 -1.44 16.17
CA LYS A 1031 -4.89 -0.62 15.07
C LYS A 1031 -5.42 -1.50 13.94
N PHE A 1032 -6.59 -1.17 13.39
CA PHE A 1032 -7.17 -1.80 12.20
C PHE A 1032 -8.23 -0.89 11.56
N TYR A 1033 -8.47 -1.01 10.27
CA TYR A 1033 -9.52 -0.23 9.59
C TYR A 1033 -10.93 -0.82 9.79
N ARG A 1034 -11.96 0.03 9.92
CA ARG A 1034 -13.36 -0.42 10.06
C ARG A 1034 -13.82 -1.14 8.78
N ARG A 1035 -14.15 -2.44 8.90
CA ARG A 1035 -14.52 -3.30 7.75
C ARG A 1035 -15.71 -2.82 6.91
N GLU A 1036 -16.56 -1.97 7.45
CA GLU A 1036 -17.72 -1.41 6.75
C GLU A 1036 -17.36 -0.20 5.86
N GLU A 1037 -16.19 0.42 6.09
CA GLU A 1037 -15.75 1.66 5.41
C GLU A 1037 -14.53 1.46 4.51
N VAL A 1038 -13.76 0.37 4.65
CA VAL A 1038 -12.73 -0.05 3.67
C VAL A 1038 -13.32 -0.26 2.25
N LEU A 1039 -14.65 -0.21 2.13
CA LEU A 1039 -15.43 -0.44 0.93
C LEU A 1039 -16.13 0.84 0.40
N SER A 1040 -15.99 2.00 1.06
CA SER A 1040 -16.70 3.23 0.67
C SER A 1040 -16.02 3.94 -0.51
N THR A 1041 -16.42 3.60 -1.74
CA THR A 1041 -16.01 4.24 -3.00
C THR A 1041 -16.56 5.66 -3.22
N GLU A 1042 -16.71 6.47 -2.16
CA GLU A 1042 -17.15 7.86 -2.25
C GLU A 1042 -16.04 8.81 -2.74
N VAL A 1043 -15.73 8.73 -4.04
CA VAL A 1043 -15.72 9.88 -4.99
C VAL A 1043 -15.90 9.31 -6.41
N MET A 1044 -17.11 9.43 -6.97
CA MET A 1044 -17.36 9.38 -8.42
C MET A 1044 -18.44 10.40 -8.82
N LEU A 1045 -17.99 11.60 -9.19
CA LEU A 1045 -18.74 12.66 -9.88
C LEU A 1045 -17.77 13.46 -10.78
#